data_AF-A0A2M9TDM6-F1
#
_entry.id   AF-A0A2M9TDM6-F1
#
_cell.length_a   1.000
_cell.length_b   1.000
_cell.length_c   1.000
_cell.angle_alpha   90.00
_cell.angle_beta   90.00
_cell.angle_gamma   90.00
#
_symmetry.space_group_name_H-M   'P 1'
#
loop_
_entity.id
_entity.type
_entity.pdbx_description
1 polymer ?
#
loop_
_entity_poly.entity_id
_entity_poly.type
_entity_poly.pdbx_seq_one_letter_code
_entity_poly.pdbx_strand_id
1 'polypeptide(L)'
;MNFLANPLLSPTLGNSALTSMMDPFGFGRAALSYWRDSVERNVLYWDVMRERGNQYLAHMEQTKPNVLGFDTEGLMDGRTLPNPTNYELLRVLPKGDTVTDPSKRPFVVVDPRAGHGPGIGGFKPDSELGVALKAGHPCYFIGFLPFPEPGQTVEDVVEAEIAFLRHVIELHPETTEKPMVVGNCQAGWQIMMAAALEPDVFGPILIAGAPLSYWAGEHGKAPMRYTGGMVGGSWITALTSDMGNGLFDGAWLVQNFERLNPANTYWKKQYHLYANIDTETSRYLEFERWWGGHVVLGGEEIQYIVDNLFVGNRLSTAQLVTRDGRRIDLRNVRSPVVVFCSRGDDITPPPQALGWIRDLYEGEEDIIANDQTIIYCLHDTTGHLGIFVSGSVSRKEHSEFTANMDYIDVMPPGLYETTISHASERADAELIERDYLLEFNQRNFEELDREVMHKPEDDRRFATVARISEINLGLYRIYMQPWLQAVMTPEAARWIRRMHPIRLGYKLLSDRNPLSVPLPVMADYVRKHREPVGQDNVFKAFETMASDQIVASLNAWRDFRDSSTERLFMDIYGQPLLQAAVGLYGDAHVYRRRPGAEPEHRRFIQHQQDKLRKKIAQGGPHEAVMRAVIYVLGGAPATDERNFKRLRASRAELKPSSSLSEFKRMVREQFFILKLDREQALSTLPVLLEGEDNVAIDGYIKHLEHVFSASGELTEHAAERFEQVKALFGQARPALPATAASAEPESETKAEAATGTEVATTTDAEPTAASPASAAAAKKPAARPANGRRGTSRKR
;
A
#
# COMPACT_ATOMS: atom_id res chain seq x y z
N MET A 1 64.51 15.66 -17.84
CA MET A 1 65.51 16.31 -16.96
C MET A 1 65.38 15.70 -15.59
N ASN A 2 66.34 14.86 -15.23
CA ASN A 2 66.52 14.29 -13.90
C ASN A 2 66.78 15.41 -12.91
N PHE A 3 66.04 15.45 -11.80
CA PHE A 3 66.52 15.86 -10.47
C PHE A 3 65.33 15.74 -9.51
N LEU A 4 65.25 14.63 -8.77
CA LEU A 4 64.79 14.62 -7.38
C LEU A 4 65.30 13.32 -6.77
N ALA A 5 66.39 13.47 -6.03
CA ALA A 5 67.03 12.43 -5.26
C ALA A 5 66.15 12.05 -4.06
N ASN A 6 66.16 10.76 -3.78
CA ASN A 6 65.72 10.12 -2.54
C ASN A 6 66.30 10.85 -1.31
N PRO A 7 65.57 10.90 -0.18
CA PRO A 7 66.17 10.30 1.00
C PRO A 7 65.19 9.40 1.76
N LEU A 8 65.65 8.16 1.94
CA LEU A 8 65.25 7.27 3.02
C LEU A 8 65.51 7.94 4.37
N LEU A 9 64.48 8.10 5.20
CA LEU A 9 64.61 8.35 6.63
C LEU A 9 63.73 7.34 7.38
N SER A 10 64.34 6.22 7.77
CA SER A 10 63.89 5.41 8.89
C SER A 10 63.91 6.27 10.17
N PRO A 11 62.94 6.15 11.08
CA PRO A 11 62.87 7.02 12.25
C PRO A 11 63.94 6.61 13.26
N THR A 12 65.02 7.38 13.36
CA THR A 12 65.94 7.33 14.48
C THR A 12 65.31 8.05 15.68
N LEU A 13 65.53 7.51 16.88
CA LEU A 13 65.01 8.00 18.17
C LEU A 13 65.25 9.51 18.45
N GLY A 14 66.16 10.17 17.72
CA GLY A 14 66.43 11.61 17.83
C GLY A 14 65.39 12.52 17.16
N ASN A 15 64.68 12.05 16.12
CA ASN A 15 63.74 12.90 15.38
C ASN A 15 62.41 13.10 16.11
N SER A 16 62.03 12.15 16.99
CA SER A 16 60.81 12.20 17.81
C SER A 16 60.93 13.19 18.97
N ALA A 17 62.12 13.33 19.57
CA ALA A 17 62.37 14.27 20.66
C ALA A 17 62.35 15.73 20.18
N LEU A 18 62.97 16.02 19.03
CA LEU A 18 63.01 17.36 18.45
C LEU A 18 61.62 17.83 17.97
N THR A 19 60.86 16.93 17.33
CA THR A 19 59.47 17.22 16.93
C THR A 19 58.53 17.34 18.13
N SER A 20 58.81 16.72 19.28
CA SER A 20 57.99 16.85 20.49
C SER A 20 58.32 18.13 21.27
N MET A 21 59.52 18.69 21.07
CA MET A 21 59.87 20.02 21.57
C MET A 21 59.22 21.16 20.75
N MET A 22 59.04 20.98 19.44
CA MET A 22 58.45 22.01 18.55
C MET A 22 56.91 21.97 18.49
N ASP A 23 56.28 20.86 18.88
CA ASP A 23 54.83 20.68 18.96
C ASP A 23 54.45 19.89 20.23
N PRO A 24 54.64 20.49 21.43
CA PRO A 24 54.49 19.79 22.71
C PRO A 24 53.07 19.29 22.99
N PHE A 25 52.08 19.83 22.28
CA PHE A 25 50.67 19.44 22.39
C PHE A 25 50.17 18.62 21.18
N GLY A 26 51.03 18.35 20.18
CA GLY A 26 50.70 17.52 19.02
C GLY A 26 49.76 18.15 17.97
N PHE A 27 49.45 19.45 18.08
CA PHE A 27 48.51 20.14 17.19
C PHE A 27 49.04 20.24 15.76
N GLY A 28 50.31 20.57 15.57
CA GLY A 28 50.93 20.66 14.25
C GLY A 28 50.95 19.32 13.53
N ARG A 29 51.28 18.24 14.26
CA ARG A 29 51.23 16.87 13.71
C ARG A 29 49.81 16.44 13.37
N ALA A 30 48.84 16.72 14.23
CA ALA A 30 47.44 16.43 13.99
C ALA A 30 46.89 17.20 12.77
N ALA A 31 47.32 18.46 12.57
CA ALA A 31 46.94 19.27 11.43
C ALA A 31 47.51 18.72 10.12
N LEU A 32 48.79 18.34 10.10
CA LEU A 32 49.45 17.79 8.91
C LEU A 32 48.87 16.43 8.51
N SER A 33 48.63 15.54 9.48
CA SER A 33 48.02 14.24 9.21
C SER A 33 46.59 14.37 8.71
N TYR A 34 45.79 15.28 9.30
CA TYR A 34 44.45 15.60 8.83
C TYR A 34 44.46 16.20 7.42
N TRP A 35 45.39 17.11 7.12
CA TRP A 35 45.50 17.72 5.79
C TRP A 35 45.81 16.68 4.72
N ARG A 36 46.77 15.79 5.00
CA ARG A 36 47.08 14.67 4.10
C ARG A 36 45.87 13.78 3.89
N ASP A 37 45.23 13.32 4.97
CA ASP A 37 44.01 12.49 4.90
C ASP A 37 42.90 13.19 4.10
N SER A 38 42.70 14.49 4.30
CA SER A 38 41.71 15.27 3.57
C SER A 38 42.01 15.32 2.07
N VAL A 39 43.27 15.53 1.67
CA VAL A 39 43.67 15.51 0.25
C VAL A 39 43.45 14.12 -0.35
N GLU A 40 43.86 13.06 0.35
CA GLU A 40 43.66 11.67 -0.06
C GLU A 40 42.17 11.36 -0.28
N ARG A 41 41.31 11.67 0.70
CA ARG A 41 39.86 11.48 0.58
C ARG A 41 39.23 12.31 -0.54
N ASN A 42 39.72 13.53 -0.78
CA ASN A 42 39.23 14.35 -1.89
C ASN A 42 39.56 13.70 -3.25
N VAL A 43 40.79 13.21 -3.44
CA VAL A 43 41.18 12.53 -4.68
C VAL A 43 40.29 11.30 -4.91
N LEU A 44 40.11 10.48 -3.87
CA LEU A 44 39.25 9.29 -3.95
C LEU A 44 37.78 9.66 -4.20
N TYR A 45 37.25 10.69 -3.52
CA TYR A 45 35.89 11.17 -3.72
C TYR A 45 35.66 11.61 -5.18
N TRP A 46 36.57 12.40 -5.75
CA TRP A 46 36.44 12.83 -7.15
C TRP A 46 36.56 11.67 -8.13
N ASP A 47 37.38 10.66 -7.84
CA ASP A 47 37.44 9.43 -8.63
C ASP A 47 36.11 8.65 -8.57
N VAL A 48 35.49 8.52 -7.39
CA VAL A 48 34.15 7.90 -7.25
C VAL A 48 33.09 8.69 -8.01
N MET A 49 33.14 10.03 -7.97
CA MET A 49 32.20 10.87 -8.72
C MET A 49 32.39 10.74 -10.23
N ARG A 50 33.64 10.54 -10.70
CA ARG A 50 33.98 10.20 -12.08
C ARG A 50 33.42 8.82 -12.48
N GLU A 51 33.65 7.81 -11.66
CA GLU A 51 33.11 6.45 -11.87
C GLU A 51 31.58 6.47 -11.95
N ARG A 52 30.93 7.23 -11.07
CA ARG A 52 29.49 7.45 -11.11
C ARG A 52 29.02 8.01 -12.45
N GLY A 53 29.69 9.04 -12.97
CA GLY A 53 29.36 9.62 -14.27
C GLY A 53 29.58 8.62 -15.42
N ASN A 54 30.64 7.83 -15.36
CA ASN A 54 30.90 6.77 -16.34
C ASN A 54 29.82 5.68 -16.31
N GLN A 55 29.42 5.23 -15.11
CA GLN A 55 28.34 4.26 -14.95
C GLN A 55 27.02 4.80 -15.50
N TYR A 56 26.70 6.07 -15.24
CA TYR A 56 25.54 6.73 -15.82
C TYR A 56 25.58 6.73 -17.35
N LEU A 57 26.71 7.11 -17.96
CA LEU A 57 26.85 7.13 -19.42
C LEU A 57 26.71 5.74 -20.03
N ALA A 58 27.36 4.73 -19.44
CA ALA A 58 27.25 3.34 -19.89
C ALA A 58 25.82 2.81 -19.76
N HIS A 59 25.12 3.15 -18.66
CA HIS A 59 23.73 2.77 -18.46
C HIS A 59 22.80 3.41 -19.50
N MET A 60 23.00 4.69 -19.82
CA MET A 60 22.21 5.40 -20.84
C MET A 60 22.49 4.94 -22.28
N GLU A 61 23.59 4.23 -22.52
CA GLU A 61 23.89 3.60 -23.83
C GLU A 61 23.20 2.23 -24.00
N GLN A 62 22.62 1.67 -22.95
CA GLN A 62 21.87 0.41 -23.02
C GLN A 62 20.54 0.60 -23.76
N THR A 63 20.13 -0.41 -24.52
CA THR A 63 18.82 -0.40 -25.22
C THR A 63 17.64 -0.48 -24.26
N LYS A 64 17.77 -1.27 -23.19
CA LYS A 64 16.71 -1.52 -22.18
C LYS A 64 17.26 -1.32 -20.76
N PRO A 65 17.67 -0.09 -20.40
CA PRO A 65 18.32 0.17 -19.13
C PRO A 65 17.36 -0.13 -17.97
N ASN A 66 17.77 -1.05 -17.12
CA ASN A 66 17.10 -1.37 -15.87
C ASN A 66 18.14 -1.76 -14.81
N VAL A 67 17.74 -1.79 -13.55
CA VAL A 67 18.61 -2.18 -12.43
C VAL A 67 18.18 -3.50 -11.80
N LEU A 68 17.39 -4.30 -12.51
CA LEU A 68 16.87 -5.55 -11.97
C LEU A 68 18.01 -6.52 -11.68
N GLY A 69 18.07 -7.04 -10.46
CA GLY A 69 19.11 -7.95 -10.00
C GLY A 69 18.94 -9.40 -10.47
N PHE A 70 18.00 -9.68 -11.37
CA PHE A 70 17.59 -11.03 -11.79
C PHE A 70 17.65 -11.18 -13.32
N ASP A 71 17.93 -12.40 -13.77
CA ASP A 71 17.86 -12.75 -15.18
C ASP A 71 16.40 -12.89 -15.59
N THR A 72 16.06 -12.44 -16.80
CA THR A 72 14.68 -12.37 -17.27
C THR A 72 14.51 -12.87 -18.69
N GLU A 73 13.32 -13.39 -18.96
CA GLU A 73 12.83 -13.73 -20.28
C GLU A 73 11.67 -12.80 -20.64
N GLY A 74 11.71 -12.15 -21.80
CA GLY A 74 10.60 -11.30 -22.26
C GLY A 74 9.45 -12.15 -22.78
N LEU A 75 8.26 -11.93 -22.24
CA LEU A 75 7.05 -12.70 -22.61
C LEU A 75 6.12 -11.91 -23.52
N MET A 76 5.90 -10.64 -23.20
CA MET A 76 5.02 -9.77 -23.97
C MET A 76 5.58 -8.35 -24.04
N ASP A 77 5.57 -7.78 -25.25
CA ASP A 77 6.01 -6.42 -25.53
C ASP A 77 4.80 -5.52 -25.75
N GLY A 78 4.59 -4.54 -24.87
CA GLY A 78 3.46 -3.61 -24.91
C GLY A 78 3.35 -2.83 -26.22
N ARG A 79 4.45 -2.70 -26.98
CA ARG A 79 4.46 -2.03 -28.29
C ARG A 79 3.73 -2.81 -29.37
N THR A 80 3.49 -4.10 -29.13
CA THR A 80 2.77 -5.00 -30.05
C THR A 80 1.27 -5.10 -29.76
N LEU A 81 0.82 -4.48 -28.66
CA LEU A 81 -0.59 -4.43 -28.28
C LEU A 81 -1.38 -3.45 -29.19
N PRO A 82 -2.72 -3.56 -29.25
CA PRO A 82 -3.55 -2.68 -30.07
C PRO A 82 -3.34 -1.18 -29.79
N ASN A 83 -3.12 -0.84 -28.52
CA ASN A 83 -2.68 0.48 -28.08
C ASN A 83 -1.23 0.36 -27.58
N PRO A 84 -0.22 0.70 -28.40
CA PRO A 84 1.18 0.48 -28.07
C PRO A 84 1.61 1.23 -26.81
N THR A 85 2.34 0.53 -25.93
CA THR A 85 2.98 1.14 -24.76
C THR A 85 4.44 0.72 -24.66
N ASN A 86 5.24 1.51 -23.95
CA ASN A 86 6.63 1.20 -23.67
C ASN A 86 6.83 0.17 -22.55
N TYR A 87 5.78 -0.51 -22.10
CA TYR A 87 5.84 -1.49 -21.01
C TYR A 87 6.12 -2.89 -21.54
N GLU A 88 6.76 -3.73 -20.72
CA GLU A 88 7.09 -5.11 -21.06
C GLU A 88 6.79 -6.04 -19.89
N LEU A 89 6.22 -7.22 -20.19
CA LEU A 89 6.09 -8.32 -19.24
C LEU A 89 7.30 -9.24 -19.35
N LEU A 90 7.98 -9.41 -18.22
CA LEU A 90 9.15 -10.26 -18.08
C LEU A 90 8.88 -11.41 -17.10
N ARG A 91 9.32 -12.62 -17.45
CA ARG A 91 9.43 -13.73 -16.50
C ARG A 91 10.77 -13.63 -15.79
N VAL A 92 10.75 -13.71 -14.46
CA VAL A 92 11.96 -13.70 -13.64
C VAL A 92 12.47 -15.13 -13.48
N LEU A 93 13.73 -15.36 -13.85
CA LEU A 93 14.35 -16.67 -13.77
C LEU A 93 14.94 -16.90 -12.37
N PRO A 94 14.72 -18.07 -11.76
CA PRO A 94 15.33 -18.40 -10.48
C PRO A 94 16.86 -18.49 -10.61
N LYS A 95 17.58 -18.09 -9.55
CA LYS A 95 19.04 -18.17 -9.47
C LYS A 95 19.49 -19.32 -8.59
N GLY A 96 20.60 -19.97 -8.98
CA GLY A 96 21.22 -21.06 -8.23
C GLY A 96 20.29 -22.26 -8.06
N ASP A 97 20.21 -22.80 -6.85
CA ASP A 97 19.41 -23.98 -6.52
C ASP A 97 17.93 -23.67 -6.21
N THR A 98 17.47 -22.45 -6.45
CA THR A 98 16.08 -22.06 -6.18
C THR A 98 15.15 -22.74 -7.18
N VAL A 99 14.19 -23.53 -6.70
CA VAL A 99 13.19 -24.20 -7.53
C VAL A 99 11.83 -23.52 -7.37
N THR A 100 11.24 -23.09 -8.49
CA THR A 100 9.88 -22.56 -8.54
C THR A 100 8.90 -23.63 -9.00
N ASP A 101 7.72 -23.67 -8.40
CA ASP A 101 6.64 -24.59 -8.74
C ASP A 101 5.57 -23.87 -9.59
N PRO A 102 5.38 -24.24 -10.88
CA PRO A 102 4.37 -23.64 -11.76
C PRO A 102 2.92 -23.77 -11.27
N SER A 103 2.62 -24.69 -10.35
CA SER A 103 1.28 -24.88 -9.79
C SER A 103 0.96 -23.90 -8.65
N LYS A 104 1.98 -23.27 -8.07
CA LYS A 104 1.80 -22.22 -7.05
C LYS A 104 1.32 -20.91 -7.69
N ARG A 105 0.65 -20.10 -6.88
CA ARG A 105 0.22 -18.75 -7.25
C ARG A 105 1.36 -17.94 -7.87
N PRO A 106 1.16 -17.33 -9.05
CA PRO A 106 2.14 -16.43 -9.65
C PRO A 106 2.19 -15.07 -8.95
N PHE A 107 3.39 -14.50 -8.87
CA PHE A 107 3.67 -13.16 -8.32
C PHE A 107 4.07 -12.21 -9.43
N VAL A 108 3.49 -11.01 -9.44
CA VAL A 108 3.78 -9.96 -10.42
C VAL A 108 4.18 -8.69 -9.68
N VAL A 109 5.43 -8.24 -9.85
CA VAL A 109 5.93 -7.00 -9.26
C VAL A 109 6.00 -5.91 -10.33
N VAL A 110 5.48 -4.72 -10.01
CA VAL A 110 5.37 -3.58 -10.92
C VAL A 110 6.05 -2.38 -10.30
N ASP A 111 7.03 -1.83 -11.04
CA ASP A 111 7.84 -0.72 -10.56
C ASP A 111 7.28 0.66 -10.93
N PRO A 112 7.54 1.69 -10.11
CA PRO A 112 7.05 3.03 -10.36
C PRO A 112 7.79 3.70 -11.52
N ARG A 113 7.05 4.34 -12.44
CA ARG A 113 7.61 5.25 -13.44
C ARG A 113 7.76 6.69 -12.93
N ALA A 114 8.25 6.85 -11.70
CA ALA A 114 8.34 8.14 -11.01
C ALA A 114 9.58 8.97 -11.40
N GLY A 115 9.99 8.94 -12.67
CA GLY A 115 11.16 9.64 -13.21
C GLY A 115 12.45 8.82 -13.26
N HIS A 116 12.50 7.70 -12.53
CA HIS A 116 13.59 6.71 -12.58
C HIS A 116 13.23 5.51 -13.48
N GLY A 117 14.24 4.76 -13.91
CA GLY A 117 14.10 3.52 -14.66
C GLY A 117 13.65 2.35 -13.78
N PRO A 118 13.20 1.24 -14.41
CA PRO A 118 12.67 0.09 -13.70
C PRO A 118 13.80 -0.79 -13.09
N GLY A 119 13.39 -1.74 -12.25
CA GLY A 119 14.21 -2.78 -11.64
C GLY A 119 14.42 -2.63 -10.13
N ILE A 120 13.83 -1.61 -9.50
CA ILE A 120 14.03 -1.31 -8.09
C ILE A 120 13.39 -2.37 -7.17
N GLY A 121 12.20 -2.89 -7.52
CA GLY A 121 11.51 -3.97 -6.80
C GLY A 121 12.23 -5.33 -6.86
N GLY A 122 13.27 -5.45 -7.68
CA GLY A 122 14.17 -6.61 -7.77
C GLY A 122 15.65 -6.26 -7.62
N PHE A 123 15.98 -5.10 -7.06
CA PHE A 123 17.36 -4.59 -7.04
C PHE A 123 18.32 -5.45 -6.20
N LYS A 124 17.80 -6.14 -5.18
CA LYS A 124 18.57 -6.97 -4.25
C LYS A 124 18.06 -8.42 -4.23
N PRO A 125 18.90 -9.39 -3.81
CA PRO A 125 18.44 -10.78 -3.61
C PRO A 125 17.34 -10.91 -2.54
N ASP A 126 17.33 -10.03 -1.54
CA ASP A 126 16.27 -9.92 -0.53
C ASP A 126 15.30 -8.79 -0.91
N SER A 127 14.76 -8.83 -2.13
CA SER A 127 13.70 -7.93 -2.60
C SER A 127 12.37 -8.68 -2.68
N GLU A 128 11.28 -8.00 -3.03
CA GLU A 128 9.95 -8.59 -3.19
C GLU A 128 9.97 -9.81 -4.13
N LEU A 129 10.64 -9.68 -5.29
CA LEU A 129 10.85 -10.79 -6.22
C LEU A 129 11.71 -11.90 -5.60
N GLY A 130 12.78 -11.53 -4.89
CA GLY A 130 13.67 -12.50 -4.26
C GLY A 130 12.99 -13.32 -3.16
N VAL A 131 12.12 -12.68 -2.37
CA VAL A 131 11.32 -13.34 -1.32
C VAL A 131 10.33 -14.32 -1.94
N ALA A 132 9.59 -13.91 -2.97
CA ALA A 132 8.63 -14.78 -3.66
C ALA A 132 9.30 -15.98 -4.36
N LEU A 133 10.44 -15.77 -5.02
CA LEU A 133 11.25 -16.84 -5.62
C LEU A 133 11.73 -17.85 -4.58
N LYS A 134 12.25 -17.38 -3.43
CA LYS A 134 12.68 -18.26 -2.33
C LYS A 134 11.53 -19.08 -1.73
N ALA A 135 10.31 -18.54 -1.75
CA ALA A 135 9.09 -19.26 -1.36
C ALA A 135 8.60 -20.24 -2.45
N GLY A 136 9.27 -20.30 -3.61
CA GLY A 136 9.00 -21.22 -4.71
C GLY A 136 7.89 -20.77 -5.67
N HIS A 137 7.48 -19.51 -5.63
CA HIS A 137 6.43 -18.98 -6.52
C HIS A 137 7.01 -18.62 -7.91
N PRO A 138 6.25 -18.85 -9.00
CA PRO A 138 6.55 -18.25 -10.29
C PRO A 138 6.50 -16.74 -10.20
N CYS A 139 7.55 -16.05 -10.66
CA CYS A 139 7.67 -14.61 -10.52
C CYS A 139 7.77 -13.90 -11.87
N TYR A 140 7.07 -12.78 -11.97
CA TYR A 140 6.98 -11.93 -13.15
C TYR A 140 7.24 -10.48 -12.74
N PHE A 141 7.73 -9.71 -13.71
CA PHE A 141 8.04 -8.31 -13.54
C PHE A 141 7.47 -7.51 -14.70
N ILE A 142 6.73 -6.45 -14.39
CA ILE A 142 6.27 -5.49 -15.40
C ILE A 142 7.24 -4.30 -15.35
N GLY A 143 8.05 -4.18 -16.41
CA GLY A 143 9.02 -3.10 -16.60
C GLY A 143 8.60 -2.15 -17.71
N PHE A 144 9.42 -1.13 -17.97
CA PHE A 144 9.18 -0.17 -19.05
C PHE A 144 10.48 0.35 -19.66
N LEU A 145 10.42 0.74 -20.93
CA LEU A 145 11.53 1.35 -21.66
C LEU A 145 11.64 2.85 -21.34
N PRO A 146 12.80 3.50 -21.57
CA PRO A 146 13.01 4.89 -21.16
C PRO A 146 12.11 5.94 -21.81
N PHE A 147 11.58 5.64 -23.00
CA PHE A 147 10.72 6.55 -23.77
C PHE A 147 9.34 5.92 -23.97
N PRO A 148 8.27 6.71 -23.85
CA PRO A 148 6.92 6.26 -24.19
C PRO A 148 6.78 6.03 -25.70
N GLU A 149 5.81 5.21 -26.08
CA GLU A 149 5.34 5.17 -27.46
C GLU A 149 4.59 6.46 -27.83
N PRO A 150 4.62 6.90 -29.10
CA PRO A 150 3.89 8.09 -29.53
C PRO A 150 2.37 7.96 -29.26
N GLY A 151 1.80 8.94 -28.54
CA GLY A 151 0.37 8.96 -28.21
C GLY A 151 -0.03 8.03 -27.06
N GLN A 152 0.92 7.34 -26.42
CA GLN A 152 0.68 6.52 -25.24
C GLN A 152 0.03 7.35 -24.12
N THR A 153 -0.99 6.78 -23.48
CA THR A 153 -1.66 7.37 -22.31
C THR A 153 -1.65 6.46 -21.09
N VAL A 154 -2.06 7.00 -19.94
CA VAL A 154 -2.22 6.22 -18.71
C VAL A 154 -3.23 5.09 -18.88
N GLU A 155 -4.32 5.33 -19.62
CA GLU A 155 -5.31 4.29 -19.93
C GLU A 155 -4.70 3.16 -20.75
N ASP A 156 -3.88 3.48 -21.76
CA ASP A 156 -3.20 2.47 -22.58
C ASP A 156 -2.23 1.62 -21.74
N VAL A 157 -1.54 2.24 -20.78
CA VAL A 157 -0.66 1.53 -19.82
C VAL A 157 -1.46 0.60 -18.90
N VAL A 158 -2.60 1.06 -18.38
CA VAL A 158 -3.49 0.24 -17.55
C VAL A 158 -4.04 -0.96 -18.33
N GLU A 159 -4.44 -0.76 -19.59
CA GLU A 159 -4.87 -1.85 -20.47
C GLU A 159 -3.73 -2.83 -20.81
N ALA A 160 -2.49 -2.34 -20.95
CA ALA A 160 -1.33 -3.21 -21.12
C ALA A 160 -1.07 -4.06 -19.87
N GLU A 161 -1.16 -3.48 -18.67
CA GLU A 161 -1.04 -4.22 -17.40
C GLU A 161 -2.12 -5.31 -17.29
N ILE A 162 -3.36 -5.02 -17.66
CA ILE A 162 -4.46 -6.01 -17.73
C ILE A 162 -4.11 -7.14 -18.70
N ALA A 163 -3.63 -6.80 -19.91
CA ALA A 163 -3.25 -7.79 -20.92
C ALA A 163 -2.11 -8.69 -20.42
N PHE A 164 -1.12 -8.12 -19.73
CA PHE A 164 -0.03 -8.87 -19.12
C PHE A 164 -0.52 -9.84 -18.04
N LEU A 165 -1.44 -9.41 -17.16
CA LEU A 165 -1.99 -10.29 -16.13
C LEU A 165 -2.83 -11.41 -16.71
N ARG A 166 -3.62 -11.15 -17.76
CA ARG A 166 -4.31 -12.21 -18.51
C ARG A 166 -3.33 -13.22 -19.07
N HIS A 167 -2.23 -12.76 -19.66
CA HIS A 167 -1.20 -13.65 -20.17
C HIS A 167 -0.51 -14.47 -19.07
N VAL A 168 -0.23 -13.87 -17.90
CA VAL A 168 0.29 -14.61 -16.74
C VAL A 168 -0.69 -15.70 -16.32
N ILE A 169 -2.00 -15.41 -16.25
CA ILE A 169 -3.02 -16.41 -15.91
C ILE A 169 -3.01 -17.58 -16.93
N GLU A 170 -2.90 -17.29 -18.23
CA GLU A 170 -2.83 -18.30 -19.28
C GLU A 170 -1.62 -19.24 -19.14
N LEU A 171 -0.50 -18.76 -18.59
CA LEU A 171 0.70 -19.56 -18.34
C LEU A 171 0.56 -20.52 -17.15
N HIS A 172 -0.48 -20.35 -16.33
CA HIS A 172 -0.73 -21.16 -15.13
C HIS A 172 -2.14 -21.80 -15.15
N PRO A 173 -2.48 -22.63 -16.15
CA PRO A 173 -3.83 -23.20 -16.26
C PRO A 173 -4.19 -24.17 -15.13
N GLU A 174 -3.18 -24.75 -14.48
CA GLU A 174 -3.36 -25.72 -13.39
C GLU A 174 -3.64 -25.06 -12.03
N THR A 175 -3.41 -23.75 -11.91
CA THR A 175 -3.72 -23.02 -10.66
C THR A 175 -5.08 -22.34 -10.77
N THR A 176 -5.88 -22.50 -9.72
CA THR A 176 -7.15 -21.74 -9.59
C THR A 176 -6.93 -20.36 -8.97
N GLU A 177 -5.71 -20.06 -8.54
CA GLU A 177 -5.36 -18.84 -7.82
C GLU A 177 -4.90 -17.75 -8.79
N LYS A 178 -5.54 -16.58 -8.69
CA LYS A 178 -5.17 -15.42 -9.49
C LYS A 178 -3.84 -14.83 -9.01
N PRO A 179 -3.08 -14.16 -9.90
CA PRO A 179 -1.77 -13.61 -9.56
C PRO A 179 -1.84 -12.63 -8.40
N MET A 180 -0.90 -12.72 -7.46
CA MET A 180 -0.65 -11.64 -6.50
C MET A 180 0.10 -10.52 -7.22
N VAL A 181 -0.34 -9.29 -7.03
CA VAL A 181 0.29 -8.12 -7.68
C VAL A 181 0.84 -7.16 -6.63
N VAL A 182 2.12 -6.82 -6.76
CA VAL A 182 2.80 -5.82 -5.94
C VAL A 182 3.00 -4.55 -6.75
N GLY A 183 2.36 -3.46 -6.35
CA GLY A 183 2.47 -2.15 -6.98
C GLY A 183 3.24 -1.18 -6.11
N ASN A 184 4.45 -0.82 -6.54
CA ASN A 184 5.32 0.09 -5.80
C ASN A 184 5.07 1.55 -6.18
N CYS A 185 4.85 2.42 -5.18
CA CYS A 185 4.66 3.86 -5.35
C CYS A 185 3.64 4.20 -6.45
N GLN A 186 4.08 4.77 -7.58
CA GLN A 186 3.23 5.09 -8.71
C GLN A 186 2.47 3.86 -9.26
N ALA A 187 3.14 2.71 -9.36
CA ALA A 187 2.52 1.51 -9.90
C ALA A 187 1.33 1.04 -9.05
N GLY A 188 1.32 1.36 -7.75
CA GLY A 188 0.22 0.98 -6.86
C GLY A 188 -1.12 1.58 -7.29
N TRP A 189 -1.17 2.87 -7.67
CA TRP A 189 -2.43 3.46 -8.15
C TRP A 189 -2.81 2.97 -9.55
N GLN A 190 -1.85 2.64 -10.41
CA GLN A 190 -2.11 2.07 -11.75
C GLN A 190 -2.77 0.70 -11.63
N ILE A 191 -2.19 -0.17 -10.80
CA ILE A 191 -2.74 -1.50 -10.52
C ILE A 191 -4.11 -1.41 -9.85
N MET A 192 -4.36 -0.43 -8.99
CA MET A 192 -5.70 -0.20 -8.44
C MET A 192 -6.71 0.25 -9.51
N MET A 193 -6.30 1.04 -10.51
CA MET A 193 -7.15 1.35 -11.67
C MET A 193 -7.45 0.09 -12.49
N ALA A 194 -6.43 -0.71 -12.80
CA ALA A 194 -6.57 -1.96 -13.52
C ALA A 194 -7.51 -2.94 -12.81
N ALA A 195 -7.34 -3.12 -11.50
CA ALA A 195 -8.17 -3.99 -10.67
C ALA A 195 -9.61 -3.50 -10.52
N ALA A 196 -9.85 -2.19 -10.61
CA ALA A 196 -11.20 -1.63 -10.63
C ALA A 196 -11.92 -1.84 -11.97
N LEU A 197 -11.17 -1.88 -13.08
CA LEU A 197 -11.71 -2.13 -14.42
C LEU A 197 -11.92 -3.62 -14.70
N GLU A 198 -10.97 -4.46 -14.31
CA GLU A 198 -10.92 -5.90 -14.57
C GLU A 198 -10.63 -6.68 -13.28
N PRO A 199 -11.54 -6.66 -12.28
CA PRO A 199 -11.31 -7.31 -10.99
C PRO A 199 -11.06 -8.82 -11.12
N ASP A 200 -11.49 -9.41 -12.25
CA ASP A 200 -11.34 -10.84 -12.46
C ASP A 200 -9.92 -11.31 -12.77
N VAL A 201 -8.98 -10.42 -13.07
CA VAL A 201 -7.59 -10.80 -13.36
C VAL A 201 -6.64 -10.67 -12.16
N PHE A 202 -7.15 -10.24 -11.00
CA PHE A 202 -6.34 -9.97 -9.81
C PHE A 202 -6.61 -10.98 -8.69
N GLY A 203 -5.54 -11.52 -8.10
CA GLY A 203 -5.54 -12.05 -6.74
C GLY A 203 -5.31 -10.93 -5.74
N PRO A 204 -4.76 -11.21 -4.54
CA PRO A 204 -4.40 -10.17 -3.59
C PRO A 204 -3.47 -9.09 -4.18
N ILE A 205 -3.66 -7.86 -3.72
CA ILE A 205 -2.92 -6.69 -4.19
C ILE A 205 -2.16 -6.10 -3.01
N LEU A 206 -0.83 -5.97 -3.14
CA LEU A 206 0.00 -5.23 -2.19
C LEU A 206 0.41 -3.91 -2.82
N ILE A 207 -0.01 -2.80 -2.24
CA ILE A 207 0.46 -1.47 -2.64
C ILE A 207 1.41 -0.92 -1.57
N ALA A 208 2.65 -0.63 -1.99
CA ALA A 208 3.71 -0.19 -1.09
C ALA A 208 4.09 1.26 -1.37
N GLY A 209 3.88 2.15 -0.39
CA GLY A 209 4.16 3.58 -0.52
C GLY A 209 3.36 4.28 -1.62
N ALA A 210 2.18 3.76 -1.99
CA ALA A 210 1.36 4.28 -3.08
C ALA A 210 0.34 5.33 -2.61
N PRO A 211 0.37 6.57 -3.11
CA PRO A 211 -0.65 7.57 -2.77
C PRO A 211 -1.93 7.32 -3.55
N LEU A 212 -3.06 7.30 -2.85
CA LEU A 212 -4.39 7.19 -3.47
C LEU A 212 -5.29 8.40 -3.15
N SER A 213 -5.04 9.11 -2.04
CA SER A 213 -5.73 10.36 -1.69
C SER A 213 -4.74 11.51 -1.55
N TYR A 214 -4.57 12.29 -2.62
CA TYR A 214 -3.49 13.28 -2.76
C TYR A 214 -3.74 14.57 -1.96
N TRP A 215 -4.99 14.83 -1.57
CA TRP A 215 -5.34 15.99 -0.75
C TRP A 215 -5.17 15.72 0.75
N ALA A 216 -5.18 14.45 1.17
CA ALA A 216 -5.04 14.06 2.57
C ALA A 216 -3.62 14.35 3.10
N GLY A 217 -3.49 14.60 4.40
CA GLY A 217 -2.20 14.93 5.02
C GLY A 217 -2.29 15.68 6.34
N GLU A 218 -1.27 15.51 7.16
CA GLU A 218 -1.07 16.19 8.44
C GLU A 218 -0.51 17.60 8.23
N HIS A 219 -0.97 18.59 9.01
CA HIS A 219 -0.40 19.93 8.97
C HIS A 219 1.00 19.93 9.59
N GLY A 220 1.95 20.67 9.02
CA GLY A 220 3.33 20.74 9.48
C GLY A 220 4.20 19.55 9.08
N LYS A 221 3.68 18.60 8.29
CA LYS A 221 4.44 17.46 7.75
C LYS A 221 4.19 17.27 6.25
N ALA A 222 5.11 16.58 5.57
CA ALA A 222 4.99 16.17 4.17
C ALA A 222 4.40 17.27 3.23
N PRO A 223 5.06 18.44 3.10
CA PRO A 223 4.50 19.63 2.45
C PRO A 223 4.34 19.50 0.93
N MET A 224 4.79 18.40 0.32
CA MET A 224 4.80 18.22 -1.14
C MET A 224 3.41 18.48 -1.76
N ARG A 225 2.33 18.07 -1.07
CA ARG A 225 0.93 18.24 -1.54
C ARG A 225 0.56 19.69 -1.87
N TYR A 226 1.20 20.68 -1.24
CA TYR A 226 0.90 22.10 -1.47
C TYR A 226 1.55 22.67 -2.73
N THR A 227 2.61 22.01 -3.23
CA THR A 227 3.48 22.54 -4.30
C THR A 227 2.71 22.86 -5.57
N GLY A 228 1.76 21.99 -5.97
CA GLY A 228 0.92 22.21 -7.15
C GLY A 228 0.08 23.49 -7.04
N GLY A 229 -0.44 23.80 -5.85
CA GLY A 229 -1.14 25.05 -5.59
C GLY A 229 -0.21 26.26 -5.67
N MET A 230 1.01 26.17 -5.15
CA MET A 230 1.93 27.31 -5.13
C MET A 230 2.44 27.73 -6.52
N VAL A 231 2.40 26.83 -7.51
CA VAL A 231 2.75 27.14 -8.91
C VAL A 231 1.52 27.48 -9.78
N GLY A 232 0.33 27.56 -9.17
CA GLY A 232 -0.91 27.87 -9.89
C GLY A 232 -1.49 26.69 -10.68
N GLY A 233 -1.15 25.45 -10.30
CA GLY A 233 -1.71 24.24 -10.89
C GLY A 233 -0.85 23.59 -11.97
N SER A 234 -1.49 22.82 -12.84
CA SER A 234 -0.87 21.87 -13.76
C SER A 234 -0.39 22.48 -15.08
N TRP A 235 -0.59 23.77 -15.32
CA TRP A 235 -0.10 24.44 -16.54
C TRP A 235 1.42 24.33 -16.70
N ILE A 236 2.17 24.24 -15.61
CA ILE A 236 3.63 24.03 -15.61
C ILE A 236 4.00 22.66 -16.19
N THR A 237 3.16 21.65 -15.99
CA THR A 237 3.31 20.30 -16.56
C THR A 237 3.15 20.34 -18.09
N ALA A 238 2.15 21.07 -18.58
CA ALA A 238 1.97 21.30 -20.01
C ALA A 238 3.15 22.09 -20.60
N LEU A 239 3.55 23.19 -19.94
CA LEU A 239 4.69 24.01 -20.36
C LEU A 239 5.98 23.20 -20.51
N THR A 240 6.33 22.44 -19.47
CA THR A 240 7.56 21.63 -19.46
C THR A 240 7.50 20.49 -20.49
N SER A 241 6.32 19.92 -20.75
CA SER A 241 6.11 18.92 -21.80
C SER A 241 6.24 19.51 -23.21
N ASP A 242 5.68 20.70 -23.44
CA ASP A 242 5.79 21.41 -24.72
C ASP A 242 7.24 21.85 -25.00
N MET A 243 7.98 22.31 -23.98
CA MET A 243 9.44 22.53 -24.06
C MET A 243 10.20 21.23 -24.40
N GLY A 244 9.66 20.08 -24.02
CA GLY A 244 10.19 18.77 -24.38
C GLY A 244 9.67 18.22 -25.71
N ASN A 245 8.99 19.05 -26.53
CA ASN A 245 8.35 18.64 -27.78
C ASN A 245 7.35 17.48 -27.56
N GLY A 246 6.44 17.66 -26.61
CA GLY A 246 5.42 16.66 -26.24
C GLY A 246 5.90 15.60 -25.26
N LEU A 247 7.13 15.69 -24.77
CA LEU A 247 7.72 14.73 -23.83
C LEU A 247 8.12 15.41 -22.53
N PHE A 248 7.65 14.90 -21.41
CA PHE A 248 8.04 15.36 -20.08
C PHE A 248 9.33 14.68 -19.62
N ASP A 249 10.31 15.48 -19.21
CA ASP A 249 11.58 14.98 -18.73
C ASP A 249 11.49 14.53 -17.26
N GLY A 250 11.62 13.23 -16.99
CA GLY A 250 11.54 12.66 -15.64
C GLY A 250 12.59 13.17 -14.67
N ALA A 251 13.68 13.79 -15.16
CA ALA A 251 14.65 14.47 -14.30
C ALA A 251 14.04 15.61 -13.46
N TRP A 252 12.93 16.20 -13.90
CA TRP A 252 12.18 17.17 -13.07
C TRP A 252 11.49 16.50 -11.88
N LEU A 253 11.02 15.25 -12.01
CA LEU A 253 10.45 14.49 -10.88
C LEU A 253 11.55 14.11 -9.89
N VAL A 254 12.68 13.60 -10.38
CA VAL A 254 13.85 13.28 -9.55
C VAL A 254 14.32 14.53 -8.78
N GLN A 255 14.37 15.68 -9.45
CA GLN A 255 14.70 16.95 -8.80
C GLN A 255 13.71 17.33 -7.70
N ASN A 256 12.41 17.07 -7.88
CA ASN A 256 11.42 17.32 -6.84
C ASN A 256 11.66 16.46 -5.60
N PHE A 257 12.01 15.18 -5.77
CA PHE A 257 12.41 14.32 -4.65
C PHE A 257 13.66 14.84 -3.93
N GLU A 258 14.68 15.26 -4.69
CA GLU A 258 15.92 15.82 -4.14
C GLU A 258 15.69 17.10 -3.33
N ARG A 259 14.72 17.92 -3.72
CA ARG A 259 14.37 19.18 -3.05
C ARG A 259 13.68 19.01 -1.71
N LEU A 260 13.11 17.85 -1.42
CA LEU A 260 12.45 17.60 -0.13
C LEU A 260 13.44 17.61 1.03
N ASN A 261 14.62 17.02 0.80
CA ASN A 261 15.66 16.91 1.82
C ASN A 261 16.96 17.55 1.33
N PRO A 262 17.04 18.89 1.30
CA PRO A 262 18.22 19.59 0.80
C PRO A 262 19.46 19.32 1.63
N ALA A 263 19.32 19.11 2.94
CA ALA A 263 20.43 18.71 3.80
C ALA A 263 21.02 17.37 3.37
N ASN A 264 20.17 16.40 3.02
CA ASN A 264 20.62 15.10 2.50
C ASN A 264 21.24 15.22 1.11
N THR A 265 20.52 15.85 0.18
CA THR A 265 20.89 15.96 -1.23
C THR A 265 22.19 16.73 -1.43
N TYR A 266 22.30 17.93 -0.85
CA TYR A 266 23.41 18.83 -1.13
C TYR A 266 24.64 18.58 -0.26
N TRP A 267 24.48 17.96 0.92
CA TRP A 267 25.60 17.79 1.85
C TRP A 267 25.71 16.39 2.44
N LYS A 268 24.77 15.95 3.29
CA LYS A 268 24.92 14.76 4.14
C LYS A 268 25.31 13.51 3.36
N LYS A 269 24.66 13.23 2.23
CA LYS A 269 24.96 12.06 1.39
C LYS A 269 26.38 12.11 0.82
N GLN A 270 26.78 13.28 0.31
CA GLN A 270 28.10 13.50 -0.29
C GLN A 270 29.21 13.49 0.77
N TYR A 271 28.98 14.14 1.91
CA TYR A 271 29.89 14.13 3.05
C TYR A 271 30.02 12.73 3.64
N HIS A 272 28.95 11.94 3.72
CA HIS A 272 29.02 10.57 4.22
C HIS A 272 29.91 9.68 3.34
N LEU A 273 29.81 9.81 2.01
CA LEU A 273 30.74 9.16 1.08
C LEU A 273 32.17 9.67 1.29
N TYR A 274 32.39 10.98 1.32
CA TYR A 274 33.72 11.57 1.52
C TYR A 274 34.35 11.12 2.85
N ALA A 275 33.60 11.13 3.94
CA ALA A 275 34.08 10.78 5.28
C ALA A 275 34.38 9.28 5.42
N ASN A 276 33.68 8.42 4.68
CA ASN A 276 33.82 6.96 4.71
C ASN A 276 34.29 6.39 3.35
N ILE A 277 35.15 7.13 2.65
CA ILE A 277 35.49 6.83 1.25
C ILE A 277 36.07 5.43 1.05
N ASP A 278 36.73 4.91 2.08
CA ASP A 278 37.39 3.61 2.09
C ASP A 278 36.39 2.42 2.13
N THR A 279 35.13 2.65 2.53
CA THR A 279 34.11 1.58 2.71
C THR A 279 32.79 1.84 1.99
N GLU A 280 32.42 3.10 1.78
CA GLU A 280 31.09 3.50 1.31
C GLU A 280 30.94 3.49 -0.23
N THR A 281 32.06 3.44 -0.96
CA THR A 281 32.12 3.60 -2.42
C THR A 281 31.17 2.65 -3.16
N SER A 282 31.22 1.34 -2.89
CA SER A 282 30.40 0.36 -3.62
C SER A 282 28.90 0.59 -3.41
N ARG A 283 28.48 0.81 -2.16
CA ARG A 283 27.07 1.07 -1.81
C ARG A 283 26.56 2.34 -2.47
N TYR A 284 27.38 3.39 -2.47
CA TYR A 284 27.03 4.67 -3.11
C TYR A 284 26.84 4.52 -4.62
N LEU A 285 27.79 3.87 -5.30
CA LEU A 285 27.73 3.68 -6.76
C LEU A 285 26.55 2.79 -7.18
N GLU A 286 26.27 1.73 -6.43
CA GLU A 286 25.08 0.87 -6.64
C GLU A 286 23.79 1.68 -6.60
N PHE A 287 23.61 2.53 -5.57
CA PHE A 287 22.45 3.39 -5.46
C PHE A 287 22.37 4.42 -6.60
N GLU A 288 23.49 5.07 -6.93
CA GLU A 288 23.55 6.09 -7.98
C GLU A 288 23.28 5.54 -9.38
N ARG A 289 23.56 4.25 -9.62
CA ARG A 289 23.21 3.59 -10.89
C ARG A 289 21.71 3.64 -11.16
N TRP A 290 20.89 3.40 -10.14
CA TRP A 290 19.44 3.53 -10.23
C TRP A 290 18.99 5.00 -10.19
N TRP A 291 19.49 5.78 -9.22
CA TRP A 291 19.09 7.19 -9.04
C TRP A 291 19.37 8.05 -10.28
N GLY A 292 20.46 7.75 -11.00
CA GLY A 292 20.80 8.42 -12.25
C GLY A 292 20.00 7.95 -13.47
N GLY A 293 19.23 6.85 -13.38
CA GLY A 293 18.50 6.23 -14.50
C GLY A 293 17.25 7.00 -14.91
N HIS A 294 17.38 8.22 -15.40
CA HIS A 294 16.24 9.09 -15.71
C HIS A 294 15.45 8.63 -16.94
N VAL A 295 14.13 8.49 -16.80
CA VAL A 295 13.21 8.18 -17.90
C VAL A 295 12.40 9.39 -18.34
N VAL A 296 11.62 9.21 -19.41
CA VAL A 296 10.78 10.23 -20.02
C VAL A 296 9.32 9.79 -19.96
N LEU A 297 8.40 10.73 -19.78
CA LEU A 297 6.96 10.50 -19.84
C LEU A 297 6.36 11.21 -21.05
N GLY A 298 5.26 10.69 -21.59
CA GLY A 298 4.47 11.40 -22.58
C GLY A 298 3.84 12.63 -21.93
N GLY A 299 3.76 13.75 -22.66
CA GLY A 299 3.14 14.98 -22.15
C GLY A 299 1.69 14.76 -21.71
N GLU A 300 0.94 13.96 -22.48
CA GLU A 300 -0.43 13.59 -22.12
C GLU A 300 -0.48 12.70 -20.87
N GLU A 301 0.44 11.75 -20.73
CA GLU A 301 0.52 10.87 -19.55
C GLU A 301 0.72 11.68 -18.26
N ILE A 302 1.75 12.54 -18.21
CA ILE A 302 2.04 13.31 -17.00
C ILE A 302 0.96 14.36 -16.73
N GLN A 303 0.37 14.94 -17.77
CA GLN A 303 -0.71 15.89 -17.62
C GLN A 303 -1.94 15.21 -17.02
N TYR A 304 -2.30 14.02 -17.52
CA TYR A 304 -3.36 13.20 -16.95
C TYR A 304 -3.10 12.90 -15.48
N ILE A 305 -1.89 12.46 -15.12
CA ILE A 305 -1.50 12.16 -13.74
C ILE A 305 -1.67 13.38 -12.84
N VAL A 306 -1.13 14.54 -13.24
CA VAL A 306 -1.18 15.75 -12.41
C VAL A 306 -2.61 16.29 -12.28
N ASP A 307 -3.36 16.37 -13.38
CA ASP A 307 -4.73 16.90 -13.38
C ASP A 307 -5.68 16.02 -12.57
N ASN A 308 -5.61 14.71 -12.79
CA ASN A 308 -6.60 13.80 -12.25
C ASN A 308 -6.23 13.29 -10.86
N LEU A 309 -4.95 13.09 -10.57
CA LEU A 309 -4.52 12.48 -9.32
C LEU A 309 -4.07 13.56 -8.33
N PHE A 310 -2.97 14.24 -8.60
CA PHE A 310 -2.36 15.18 -7.65
C PHE A 310 -3.19 16.43 -7.37
N VAL A 311 -3.68 17.09 -8.43
CA VAL A 311 -4.46 18.32 -8.30
C VAL A 311 -5.94 18.01 -8.11
N GLY A 312 -6.49 17.08 -8.90
CA GLY A 312 -7.93 16.80 -8.91
C GLY A 312 -8.42 15.77 -7.90
N ASN A 313 -7.56 14.90 -7.37
CA ASN A 313 -7.92 13.81 -6.44
C ASN A 313 -9.14 12.97 -6.90
N ARG A 314 -9.20 12.70 -8.21
CA ARG A 314 -10.36 12.11 -8.89
C ARG A 314 -10.43 10.59 -8.76
N LEU A 315 -9.30 9.92 -8.48
CA LEU A 315 -9.25 8.47 -8.28
C LEU A 315 -9.95 8.07 -6.98
N SER A 316 -9.63 8.72 -5.85
CA SER A 316 -10.27 8.42 -4.56
C SER A 316 -11.73 8.85 -4.47
N THR A 317 -12.27 9.54 -5.48
CA THR A 317 -13.66 10.01 -5.52
C THR A 317 -14.46 9.39 -6.68
N ALA A 318 -13.91 8.34 -7.33
CA ALA A 318 -14.52 7.61 -8.44
C ALA A 318 -14.99 8.53 -9.59
N GLN A 319 -14.21 9.56 -9.92
CA GLN A 319 -14.53 10.55 -10.94
C GLN A 319 -13.88 10.25 -12.31
N LEU A 320 -12.99 9.27 -12.39
CA LEU A 320 -12.31 8.90 -13.63
C LEU A 320 -13.20 8.01 -14.50
N VAL A 321 -13.18 8.28 -15.80
CA VAL A 321 -13.90 7.53 -16.83
C VAL A 321 -12.95 7.31 -17.99
N THR A 322 -12.82 6.07 -18.43
CA THR A 322 -12.02 5.66 -19.59
C THR A 322 -12.65 6.14 -20.90
N ARG A 323 -11.88 6.11 -21.99
CA ARG A 323 -12.35 6.53 -23.32
C ARG A 323 -13.59 5.77 -23.80
N ASP A 324 -13.73 4.51 -23.39
CA ASP A 324 -14.88 3.65 -23.71
C ASP A 324 -16.07 3.79 -22.74
N GLY A 325 -15.98 4.66 -21.74
CA GLY A 325 -17.07 4.98 -20.82
C GLY A 325 -17.12 4.15 -19.54
N ARG A 326 -16.17 3.23 -19.30
CA ARG A 326 -16.06 2.53 -18.01
C ARG A 326 -15.59 3.51 -16.92
N ARG A 327 -16.27 3.48 -15.77
CA ARG A 327 -15.87 4.28 -14.60
C ARG A 327 -14.82 3.52 -13.80
N ILE A 328 -13.71 4.19 -13.50
CA ILE A 328 -12.71 3.66 -12.56
C ILE A 328 -13.18 4.02 -11.15
N ASP A 329 -13.74 3.03 -10.46
CA ASP A 329 -14.23 3.12 -9.09
C ASP A 329 -13.56 2.02 -8.27
N LEU A 330 -12.71 2.38 -7.30
CA LEU A 330 -11.95 1.38 -6.52
C LEU A 330 -12.87 0.49 -5.66
N ARG A 331 -14.14 0.86 -5.49
CA ARG A 331 -15.15 -0.01 -4.86
C ARG A 331 -15.48 -1.23 -5.74
N ASN A 332 -15.07 -1.25 -7.00
CA ASN A 332 -15.20 -2.41 -7.90
C ASN A 332 -14.11 -3.46 -7.70
N VAL A 333 -13.03 -3.14 -6.98
CA VAL A 333 -12.00 -4.13 -6.62
C VAL A 333 -12.63 -5.22 -5.75
N ARG A 334 -12.33 -6.49 -6.06
CA ARG A 334 -12.86 -7.68 -5.36
C ARG A 334 -11.80 -8.46 -4.60
N SER A 335 -10.54 -8.11 -4.81
CA SER A 335 -9.41 -8.79 -4.22
C SER A 335 -8.94 -8.06 -2.97
N PRO A 336 -8.44 -8.77 -1.95
CA PRO A 336 -7.90 -8.13 -0.78
C PRO A 336 -6.78 -7.14 -1.13
N VAL A 337 -6.85 -5.94 -0.56
CA VAL A 337 -5.85 -4.88 -0.77
C VAL A 337 -5.07 -4.70 0.51
N VAL A 338 -3.76 -4.95 0.44
CA VAL A 338 -2.79 -4.67 1.49
C VAL A 338 -2.12 -3.33 1.21
N VAL A 339 -2.29 -2.36 2.09
CA VAL A 339 -1.69 -1.03 2.02
C VAL A 339 -0.51 -0.97 2.98
N PHE A 340 0.71 -0.96 2.44
CA PHE A 340 1.91 -0.81 3.26
C PHE A 340 2.43 0.63 3.20
N CYS A 341 2.39 1.32 4.34
CA CYS A 341 2.82 2.71 4.44
C CYS A 341 3.60 2.98 5.74
N SER A 342 4.28 4.13 5.81
CA SER A 342 5.11 4.47 6.98
C SER A 342 4.94 5.91 7.43
N ARG A 343 4.98 6.13 8.75
CA ARG A 343 5.04 7.47 9.36
C ARG A 343 6.35 8.21 9.06
N GLY A 344 7.39 7.50 8.64
CA GLY A 344 8.65 8.09 8.15
C GLY A 344 8.61 8.50 6.67
N ASP A 345 7.51 8.22 5.95
CA ASP A 345 7.36 8.54 4.54
C ASP A 345 6.87 9.99 4.33
N ASP A 346 7.77 10.85 3.86
CA ASP A 346 7.47 12.25 3.51
C ASP A 346 6.83 12.44 2.11
N ILE A 347 6.72 11.36 1.33
CA ILE A 347 6.10 11.33 -0.01
C ILE A 347 4.65 10.88 0.10
N THR A 348 4.46 9.68 0.67
CA THR A 348 3.18 9.01 0.81
C THR A 348 2.93 8.68 2.29
N PRO A 349 2.74 9.71 3.15
CA PRO A 349 2.43 9.47 4.56
C PRO A 349 1.08 8.74 4.70
N PRO A 350 0.78 8.14 5.87
CA PRO A 350 -0.45 7.37 6.09
C PRO A 350 -1.75 8.06 5.65
N PRO A 351 -1.94 9.39 5.85
CA PRO A 351 -3.09 10.10 5.29
C PRO A 351 -3.27 9.92 3.78
N GLN A 352 -2.19 10.00 3.00
CA GLN A 352 -2.27 9.88 1.54
C GLN A 352 -2.45 8.43 1.07
N ALA A 353 -1.85 7.48 1.79
CA ALA A 353 -1.99 6.05 1.51
C ALA A 353 -3.37 5.50 1.86
N LEU A 354 -4.00 5.99 2.93
CA LEU A 354 -5.24 5.45 3.50
C LEU A 354 -6.48 6.31 3.26
N GLY A 355 -6.31 7.61 2.95
CA GLY A 355 -7.42 8.55 2.86
C GLY A 355 -8.48 8.19 1.80
N TRP A 356 -8.12 7.39 0.79
CA TRP A 356 -9.05 6.94 -0.24
C TRP A 356 -10.17 6.06 0.32
N ILE A 357 -9.91 5.34 1.42
CA ILE A 357 -10.91 4.51 2.09
C ILE A 357 -12.04 5.41 2.60
N ARG A 358 -11.68 6.53 3.25
CA ARG A 358 -12.64 7.53 3.74
C ARG A 358 -13.34 8.29 2.62
N ASP A 359 -12.67 8.48 1.49
CA ASP A 359 -13.23 9.19 0.34
C ASP A 359 -14.31 8.37 -0.38
N LEU A 360 -14.13 7.04 -0.45
CA LEU A 360 -15.02 6.14 -1.17
C LEU A 360 -16.13 5.54 -0.31
N TYR A 361 -15.85 5.21 0.95
CA TYR A 361 -16.76 4.45 1.81
C TYR A 361 -17.32 5.33 2.93
N GLU A 362 -18.60 5.16 3.26
CA GLU A 362 -19.23 5.89 4.37
C GLU A 362 -18.82 5.33 5.74
N GLY A 363 -18.60 4.01 5.83
CA GLY A 363 -18.20 3.28 7.03
C GLY A 363 -17.83 1.81 6.74
N GLU A 364 -17.66 1.00 7.79
CA GLU A 364 -17.25 -0.41 7.68
C GLU A 364 -18.32 -1.28 7.02
N GLU A 365 -19.60 -0.99 7.28
CA GLU A 365 -20.73 -1.66 6.63
C GLU A 365 -20.67 -1.49 5.11
N ASP A 366 -20.18 -0.34 4.64
CA ASP A 366 -20.01 -0.04 3.23
C ASP A 366 -18.89 -0.88 2.60
N ILE A 367 -17.73 -0.97 3.26
CA ILE A 367 -16.62 -1.86 2.85
C ILE A 367 -17.11 -3.31 2.75
N ILE A 368 -17.83 -3.76 3.78
CA ILE A 368 -18.40 -5.11 3.86
C ILE A 368 -19.39 -5.37 2.72
N ALA A 369 -20.31 -4.45 2.45
CA ALA A 369 -21.32 -4.62 1.41
C ALA A 369 -20.75 -4.61 -0.01
N ASN A 370 -19.56 -4.03 -0.21
CA ASN A 370 -18.82 -4.10 -1.47
C ASN A 370 -17.94 -5.37 -1.58
N ASP A 371 -18.06 -6.33 -0.64
CA ASP A 371 -17.23 -7.54 -0.56
C ASP A 371 -15.72 -7.24 -0.52
N GLN A 372 -15.34 -6.09 0.06
CA GLN A 372 -13.97 -5.61 0.03
C GLN A 372 -13.19 -5.92 1.31
N THR A 373 -11.97 -6.45 1.16
CA THR A 373 -11.04 -6.67 2.28
C THR A 373 -9.89 -5.68 2.18
N ILE A 374 -9.77 -4.77 3.14
CA ILE A 374 -8.70 -3.77 3.18
C ILE A 374 -7.86 -3.99 4.43
N ILE A 375 -6.57 -4.20 4.22
CA ILE A 375 -5.59 -4.45 5.28
C ILE A 375 -4.54 -3.35 5.18
N TYR A 376 -4.21 -2.67 6.27
CA TYR A 376 -3.12 -1.70 6.26
C TYR A 376 -2.03 -2.06 7.27
N CYS A 377 -0.78 -1.83 6.90
CA CYS A 377 0.38 -1.99 7.76
C CYS A 377 1.09 -0.64 7.91
N LEU A 378 1.29 -0.20 9.16
CA LEU A 378 1.94 1.05 9.51
C LEU A 378 3.32 0.78 10.07
N HIS A 379 4.36 1.16 9.34
CA HIS A 379 5.73 1.16 9.85
C HIS A 379 6.07 2.52 10.47
N ASP A 380 6.79 2.57 11.59
CA ASP A 380 6.98 3.82 12.33
C ASP A 380 8.02 4.78 11.72
N THR A 381 9.15 4.26 11.23
CA THR A 381 10.33 5.12 10.94
C THR A 381 10.89 5.01 9.53
N THR A 382 10.34 4.15 8.68
CA THR A 382 10.90 3.86 7.37
C THR A 382 10.56 4.99 6.38
N GLY A 383 11.57 5.57 5.74
CA GLY A 383 11.35 6.54 4.66
C GLY A 383 10.82 5.87 3.39
N HIS A 384 10.27 6.67 2.46
CA HIS A 384 9.62 6.19 1.23
C HIS A 384 10.35 5.05 0.50
N LEU A 385 11.62 5.24 0.15
CA LEU A 385 12.41 4.22 -0.55
C LEU A 385 12.68 2.98 0.33
N GLY A 386 12.73 3.14 1.64
CA GLY A 386 12.94 2.02 2.55
C GLY A 386 11.77 1.02 2.54
N ILE A 387 10.56 1.46 2.17
CA ILE A 387 9.35 0.62 2.13
C ILE A 387 9.52 -0.56 1.15
N PHE A 388 10.19 -0.35 0.02
CA PHE A 388 10.34 -1.37 -1.04
C PHE A 388 11.80 -1.69 -1.42
N VAL A 389 12.79 -0.91 -0.98
CA VAL A 389 14.22 -1.14 -1.30
C VAL A 389 15.04 -1.61 -0.09
N SER A 390 14.51 -1.47 1.13
CA SER A 390 15.26 -1.87 2.32
C SER A 390 15.27 -3.39 2.46
N GLY A 391 16.47 -3.98 2.56
CA GLY A 391 16.60 -5.40 2.86
C GLY A 391 16.08 -5.77 4.24
N SER A 392 16.07 -4.85 5.22
CA SER A 392 15.48 -5.13 6.53
C SER A 392 13.95 -5.24 6.45
N VAL A 393 13.33 -4.35 5.68
CA VAL A 393 11.87 -4.33 5.47
C VAL A 393 11.46 -5.51 4.60
N SER A 394 12.23 -5.82 3.56
CA SER A 394 11.95 -6.98 2.72
C SER A 394 12.10 -8.31 3.46
N ARG A 395 13.03 -8.43 4.40
CA ARG A 395 13.20 -9.67 5.20
C ARG A 395 12.12 -9.86 6.26
N LYS A 396 11.47 -8.78 6.70
CA LYS A 396 10.42 -8.83 7.72
C LYS A 396 9.04 -8.69 7.07
N GLU A 397 8.61 -7.48 6.73
CA GLU A 397 7.27 -7.19 6.24
C GLU A 397 6.91 -7.95 4.95
N HIS A 398 7.72 -7.84 3.90
CA HIS A 398 7.39 -8.49 2.61
C HIS A 398 7.46 -10.03 2.68
N SER A 399 8.36 -10.57 3.50
CA SER A 399 8.43 -12.01 3.81
C SER A 399 7.14 -12.49 4.47
N GLU A 400 6.66 -11.77 5.48
CA GLU A 400 5.43 -12.15 6.18
C GLU A 400 4.18 -11.98 5.32
N PHE A 401 4.08 -10.93 4.50
CA PHE A 401 2.97 -10.81 3.55
C PHE A 401 2.98 -11.95 2.52
N THR A 402 4.14 -12.27 1.94
CA THR A 402 4.27 -13.37 0.97
C THR A 402 3.85 -14.70 1.59
N ALA A 403 4.30 -14.95 2.82
CA ALA A 403 4.02 -16.19 3.53
C ALA A 403 2.56 -16.37 3.95
N ASN A 404 1.91 -15.27 4.33
CA ASN A 404 0.52 -15.27 4.79
C ASN A 404 -0.46 -14.90 3.67
N MET A 405 -0.02 -14.94 2.42
CA MET A 405 -0.83 -14.43 1.31
C MET A 405 -2.10 -15.24 1.07
N ASP A 406 -2.03 -16.58 1.16
CA ASP A 406 -3.21 -17.43 1.04
C ASP A 406 -4.22 -17.16 2.17
N TYR A 407 -3.73 -16.74 3.33
CA TYR A 407 -4.57 -16.31 4.43
C TYR A 407 -5.24 -14.97 4.13
N ILE A 408 -4.47 -13.98 3.69
CA ILE A 408 -4.99 -12.67 3.26
C ILE A 408 -6.08 -12.84 2.20
N ASP A 409 -5.90 -13.76 1.25
CA ASP A 409 -6.85 -14.01 0.16
C ASP A 409 -8.20 -14.58 0.63
N VAL A 410 -8.23 -15.29 1.76
CA VAL A 410 -9.46 -15.84 2.35
C VAL A 410 -10.06 -14.95 3.45
N MET A 411 -9.38 -13.85 3.83
CA MET A 411 -9.87 -12.98 4.88
C MET A 411 -11.24 -12.40 4.51
N PRO A 412 -12.19 -12.36 5.46
CA PRO A 412 -13.49 -11.79 5.20
C PRO A 412 -13.39 -10.28 4.96
N PRO A 413 -14.37 -9.72 4.25
CA PRO A 413 -14.43 -8.29 4.01
C PRO A 413 -14.53 -7.45 5.28
N GLY A 414 -13.87 -6.31 5.25
CA GLY A 414 -13.71 -5.42 6.40
C GLY A 414 -12.42 -4.62 6.32
N LEU A 415 -12.22 -3.78 7.34
CA LEU A 415 -11.02 -2.98 7.53
C LEU A 415 -10.17 -3.60 8.65
N TYR A 416 -8.89 -3.82 8.35
CA TYR A 416 -7.94 -4.46 9.26
C TYR A 416 -6.63 -3.68 9.32
N GLU A 417 -6.03 -3.62 10.51
CA GLU A 417 -4.64 -3.24 10.69
C GLU A 417 -3.82 -4.49 10.93
N THR A 418 -2.67 -4.60 10.26
CA THR A 418 -1.73 -5.68 10.49
C THR A 418 -0.46 -5.23 11.19
N THR A 419 -0.05 -6.02 12.19
CA THR A 419 1.14 -5.79 13.01
C THR A 419 2.02 -7.04 12.98
N ILE A 420 3.34 -6.82 12.92
CA ILE A 420 4.33 -7.91 12.89
C ILE A 420 5.10 -7.92 14.21
N SER A 421 4.90 -8.99 14.99
CA SER A 421 5.58 -9.22 16.28
C SER A 421 6.63 -10.32 16.15
N HIS A 422 7.68 -10.27 16.99
CA HIS A 422 8.71 -11.31 17.01
C HIS A 422 8.22 -12.48 17.87
N ALA A 423 8.35 -13.72 17.38
CA ALA A 423 7.86 -14.91 18.07
C ALA A 423 8.50 -15.08 19.46
N SER A 424 9.77 -14.72 19.62
CA SER A 424 10.52 -14.83 20.88
C SER A 424 10.06 -13.87 21.99
N GLU A 425 9.33 -12.81 21.64
CA GLU A 425 8.82 -11.82 22.59
C GLU A 425 7.50 -12.30 23.24
N ARG A 426 7.02 -13.49 22.86
CA ARG A 426 5.70 -14.02 23.22
C ARG A 426 5.82 -15.18 24.21
N ALA A 427 4.77 -15.33 25.02
CA ALA A 427 4.66 -16.45 25.95
C ALA A 427 4.36 -17.80 25.26
N ASP A 428 3.83 -17.76 24.03
CA ASP A 428 3.43 -18.93 23.23
C ASP A 428 4.41 -19.24 22.07
N ALA A 429 5.67 -18.83 22.21
CA ALA A 429 6.70 -18.92 21.16
C ALA A 429 6.88 -20.34 20.58
N GLU A 430 6.68 -21.39 21.37
CA GLU A 430 6.84 -22.79 20.94
C GLU A 430 5.82 -23.23 19.86
N LEU A 431 4.71 -22.50 19.72
CA LEU A 431 3.65 -22.79 18.75
C LEU A 431 3.81 -22.02 17.42
N ILE A 432 4.79 -21.13 17.34
CA ILE A 432 5.03 -20.28 16.17
C ILE A 432 6.16 -20.90 15.35
N GLU A 433 5.86 -21.36 14.14
CA GLU A 433 6.83 -22.04 13.26
C GLU A 433 7.86 -21.08 12.64
N ARG A 434 7.64 -19.76 12.77
CA ARG A 434 8.40 -18.69 12.12
C ARG A 434 8.94 -17.69 13.13
N ASP A 435 9.95 -16.93 12.73
CA ASP A 435 10.57 -15.90 13.58
C ASP A 435 9.62 -14.72 13.88
N TYR A 436 8.65 -14.50 13.00
CA TYR A 436 7.66 -13.43 13.09
C TYR A 436 6.24 -13.96 13.00
N LEU A 437 5.32 -13.24 13.62
CA LEU A 437 3.89 -13.49 13.51
C LEU A 437 3.18 -12.26 12.94
N LEU A 438 2.38 -12.49 11.90
CA LEU A 438 1.49 -11.50 11.30
C LEU A 438 0.11 -11.57 11.96
N GLU A 439 -0.27 -10.49 12.64
CA GLU A 439 -1.57 -10.38 13.32
C GLU A 439 -2.46 -9.40 12.57
N PHE A 440 -3.77 -9.62 12.62
CA PHE A 440 -4.77 -8.79 11.92
C PHE A 440 -5.83 -8.34 12.92
N ASN A 441 -5.82 -7.06 13.22
CA ASN A 441 -6.76 -6.42 14.13
C ASN A 441 -7.87 -5.75 13.32
N GLN A 442 -9.14 -6.09 13.58
CA GLN A 442 -10.25 -5.39 12.95
C GLN A 442 -10.28 -3.93 13.43
N ARG A 443 -10.50 -3.00 12.50
CA ARG A 443 -10.51 -1.56 12.77
C ARG A 443 -11.82 -0.91 12.33
N ASN A 444 -12.09 0.24 12.92
CA ASN A 444 -13.23 1.09 12.58
C ASN A 444 -12.80 2.44 11.99
N PHE A 445 -13.75 3.21 11.47
CA PHE A 445 -13.51 4.50 10.83
C PHE A 445 -13.08 5.58 11.82
N GLU A 446 -13.45 5.48 13.11
CA GLU A 446 -12.96 6.40 14.12
C GLU A 446 -11.46 6.22 14.36
N GLU A 447 -10.97 4.98 14.32
CA GLU A 447 -9.54 4.65 14.39
C GLU A 447 -8.82 5.04 13.09
N LEU A 448 -9.41 4.75 11.93
CA LEU A 448 -8.88 5.17 10.63
C LEU A 448 -8.75 6.69 10.53
N ASP A 449 -9.75 7.45 10.98
CA ASP A 449 -9.76 8.91 10.93
C ASP A 449 -8.64 9.52 11.81
N ARG A 450 -8.11 8.80 12.81
CA ARG A 450 -6.93 9.24 13.58
C ARG A 450 -5.65 9.21 12.75
N GLU A 451 -5.52 8.24 11.85
CA GLU A 451 -4.36 8.12 10.94
C GLU A 451 -4.54 8.99 9.68
N VAL A 452 -5.76 9.10 9.16
CA VAL A 452 -6.06 9.92 7.97
C VAL A 452 -6.06 11.42 8.27
N MET A 453 -6.44 11.81 9.49
CA MET A 453 -6.49 13.21 9.94
C MET A 453 -7.30 14.12 9.01
N HIS A 454 -8.47 13.64 8.58
CA HIS A 454 -9.30 14.32 7.59
C HIS A 454 -9.78 15.70 8.08
N LYS A 455 -9.61 16.74 7.25
CA LYS A 455 -10.05 18.12 7.52
C LYS A 455 -10.92 18.66 6.38
N PRO A 456 -12.24 18.87 6.58
CA PRO A 456 -13.14 19.38 5.53
C PRO A 456 -12.76 20.75 4.96
N GLU A 457 -12.08 21.60 5.74
CA GLU A 457 -11.60 22.88 5.23
C GLU A 457 -10.48 22.72 4.20
N ASP A 458 -9.61 21.73 4.38
CA ASP A 458 -8.51 21.47 3.45
C ASP A 458 -9.06 20.99 2.11
N ASP A 459 -10.09 20.16 2.10
CA ASP A 459 -10.79 19.77 0.86
C ASP A 459 -11.22 20.98 0.05
N ARG A 460 -11.76 21.99 0.71
CA ARG A 460 -12.22 23.21 0.04
C ARG A 460 -11.04 24.01 -0.52
N ARG A 461 -9.93 24.07 0.21
CA ARG A 461 -8.69 24.72 -0.25
C ARG A 461 -8.14 23.99 -1.49
N PHE A 462 -8.02 22.67 -1.45
CA PHE A 462 -7.56 21.88 -2.59
C PHE A 462 -8.54 21.88 -3.77
N ALA A 463 -9.86 21.87 -3.52
CA ALA A 463 -10.84 22.07 -4.58
C ALA A 463 -10.70 23.45 -5.25
N THR A 464 -10.33 24.48 -4.48
CA THR A 464 -10.02 25.82 -5.01
C THR A 464 -8.80 25.77 -5.91
N VAL A 465 -7.73 25.07 -5.48
CA VAL A 465 -6.54 24.82 -6.31
C VAL A 465 -6.92 24.12 -7.62
N ALA A 466 -7.75 23.08 -7.56
CA ALA A 466 -8.19 22.35 -8.75
C ALA A 466 -8.89 23.25 -9.76
N ARG A 467 -9.80 24.14 -9.32
CA ARG A 467 -10.45 25.11 -10.20
C ARG A 467 -9.49 26.13 -10.79
N ILE A 468 -8.57 26.67 -9.99
CA ILE A 468 -7.56 27.62 -10.47
C ILE A 468 -6.62 26.94 -11.46
N SER A 469 -6.26 25.68 -11.21
CA SER A 469 -5.45 24.87 -12.12
C SER A 469 -6.14 24.69 -13.47
N GLU A 470 -7.42 24.33 -13.50
CA GLU A 470 -8.22 24.20 -14.72
C GLU A 470 -8.23 25.53 -15.52
N ILE A 471 -8.43 26.66 -14.84
CA ILE A 471 -8.41 28.00 -15.45
C ILE A 471 -7.04 28.31 -16.03
N ASN A 472 -5.96 28.18 -15.25
CA ASN A 472 -4.61 28.53 -15.67
C ASN A 472 -4.11 27.64 -16.81
N LEU A 473 -4.41 26.34 -16.77
CA LEU A 473 -4.11 25.42 -17.86
C LEU A 473 -4.85 25.83 -19.14
N GLY A 474 -6.14 26.20 -19.04
CA GLY A 474 -6.91 26.71 -20.17
C GLY A 474 -6.30 27.98 -20.77
N LEU A 475 -5.92 28.95 -19.93
CA LEU A 475 -5.26 30.18 -20.37
C LEU A 475 -3.91 29.89 -21.05
N TYR A 476 -3.09 29.00 -20.48
CA TYR A 476 -1.82 28.60 -21.08
C TYR A 476 -2.03 27.98 -22.48
N ARG A 477 -2.99 27.06 -22.61
CA ARG A 477 -3.30 26.37 -23.88
C ARG A 477 -3.79 27.34 -24.97
N ILE A 478 -4.55 28.36 -24.59
CA ILE A 478 -5.05 29.36 -25.54
C ILE A 478 -3.95 30.33 -25.96
N TYR A 479 -3.23 30.90 -24.99
CA TYR A 479 -2.39 32.07 -25.24
C TYR A 479 -0.92 31.74 -25.50
N MET A 480 -0.36 30.68 -24.90
CA MET A 480 1.08 30.43 -24.90
C MET A 480 1.46 29.15 -25.66
N GLN A 481 0.71 28.07 -25.47
CA GLN A 481 1.04 26.76 -26.03
C GLN A 481 1.23 26.76 -27.56
N PRO A 482 0.39 27.41 -28.39
CA PRO A 482 0.55 27.38 -29.84
C PRO A 482 1.88 28.01 -30.29
N TRP A 483 2.30 29.08 -29.64
CA TRP A 483 3.58 29.74 -29.92
C TRP A 483 4.76 28.88 -29.50
N LEU A 484 4.65 28.24 -28.33
CA LEU A 484 5.72 27.37 -27.86
C LEU A 484 5.88 26.14 -28.76
N GLN A 485 4.78 25.46 -29.11
CA GLN A 485 4.80 24.32 -30.03
C GLN A 485 5.30 24.71 -31.43
N ALA A 486 5.07 25.94 -31.89
CA ALA A 486 5.61 26.43 -33.16
C ALA A 486 7.13 26.66 -33.15
N VAL A 487 7.71 26.97 -31.99
CA VAL A 487 9.15 27.25 -31.84
C VAL A 487 9.95 26.01 -31.41
N MET A 488 9.34 25.12 -30.65
CA MET A 488 10.02 23.94 -30.12
C MET A 488 10.19 22.87 -31.20
N THR A 489 11.42 22.35 -31.31
CA THR A 489 11.77 21.25 -32.21
C THR A 489 12.29 20.03 -31.43
N PRO A 490 12.29 18.83 -32.03
CA PRO A 490 12.91 17.65 -31.42
C PRO A 490 14.38 17.86 -31.04
N GLU A 491 15.15 18.61 -31.83
CA GLU A 491 16.55 18.95 -31.56
C GLU A 491 16.69 19.85 -30.34
N ALA A 492 15.86 20.89 -30.26
CA ALA A 492 15.84 21.82 -29.12
C ALA A 492 15.46 21.09 -27.83
N ALA A 493 14.42 20.26 -27.87
CA ALA A 493 13.99 19.42 -26.74
C ALA A 493 15.11 18.46 -26.29
N ARG A 494 15.79 17.78 -27.22
CA ARG A 494 16.96 16.94 -26.91
C ARG A 494 18.12 17.73 -26.32
N TRP A 495 18.31 18.99 -26.72
CA TRP A 495 19.34 19.85 -26.15
C TRP A 495 18.99 20.27 -24.72
N ILE A 496 17.77 20.76 -24.47
CA ILE A 496 17.27 21.13 -23.14
C ILE A 496 17.42 19.96 -22.16
N ARG A 497 16.98 18.75 -22.56
CA ARG A 497 17.08 17.54 -21.75
C ARG A 497 18.52 17.20 -21.37
N ARG A 498 19.45 17.33 -22.33
CA ARG A 498 20.90 17.10 -22.11
C ARG A 498 21.54 18.15 -21.21
N MET A 499 21.01 19.38 -21.23
CA MET A 499 21.48 20.49 -20.41
C MET A 499 20.81 20.57 -19.04
N HIS A 500 19.90 19.65 -18.73
CA HIS A 500 19.27 19.60 -17.41
C HIS A 500 20.35 19.49 -16.30
N PRO A 501 20.32 20.33 -15.24
CA PRO A 501 21.40 20.42 -14.25
C PRO A 501 21.79 19.08 -13.62
N ILE A 502 20.81 18.23 -13.31
CA ILE A 502 21.08 16.90 -12.72
C ILE A 502 21.89 16.03 -13.69
N ARG A 503 21.55 15.98 -14.97
CA ARG A 503 22.31 15.20 -15.98
C ARG A 503 23.70 15.75 -16.21
N LEU A 504 23.86 17.08 -16.18
CA LEU A 504 25.18 17.71 -16.25
C LEU A 504 26.07 17.29 -15.07
N GLY A 505 25.50 17.14 -13.87
CA GLY A 505 26.21 16.65 -12.69
C GLY A 505 26.83 15.25 -12.88
N TYR A 506 26.17 14.35 -13.62
CA TYR A 506 26.73 13.06 -14.00
C TYR A 506 27.74 13.18 -15.15
N LYS A 507 27.38 13.92 -16.20
CA LYS A 507 28.18 13.97 -17.44
C LYS A 507 29.49 14.72 -17.28
N LEU A 508 29.50 15.83 -16.54
CA LEU A 508 30.71 16.65 -16.33
C LEU A 508 31.72 15.96 -15.41
N LEU A 509 31.27 15.04 -14.57
CA LEU A 509 32.10 14.24 -13.67
C LEU A 509 32.24 12.84 -14.26
N SER A 510 32.89 12.74 -15.43
CA SER A 510 33.14 11.47 -16.14
C SER A 510 34.44 11.53 -16.93
N ASP A 511 34.86 10.43 -17.53
CA ASP A 511 36.05 10.36 -18.40
C ASP A 511 35.91 11.21 -19.67
N ARG A 512 34.70 11.67 -19.99
CA ARG A 512 34.49 12.65 -21.08
C ARG A 512 34.99 14.05 -20.74
N ASN A 513 35.30 14.34 -19.47
CA ASN A 513 35.89 15.60 -19.05
C ASN A 513 37.42 15.46 -18.97
N PRO A 514 38.22 16.20 -19.78
CA PRO A 514 39.68 16.11 -19.75
C PRO A 514 40.30 16.37 -18.36
N LEU A 515 39.62 17.10 -17.49
CA LEU A 515 40.09 17.38 -16.12
C LEU A 515 40.06 16.14 -15.21
N SER A 516 39.31 15.09 -15.57
CA SER A 516 39.20 13.85 -14.78
C SER A 516 40.26 12.80 -15.15
N VAL A 517 40.94 12.95 -16.28
CA VAL A 517 41.97 12.03 -16.79
C VAL A 517 43.07 11.65 -15.78
N PRO A 518 43.62 12.57 -14.95
CA PRO A 518 44.63 12.18 -13.97
C PRO A 518 44.07 11.46 -12.74
N LEU A 519 42.76 11.53 -12.47
CA LEU A 519 42.16 11.04 -11.23
C LEU A 519 42.35 9.54 -10.98
N PRO A 520 42.18 8.62 -11.96
CA PRO A 520 42.37 7.18 -11.70
C PRO A 520 43.79 6.84 -11.23
N VAL A 521 44.79 7.46 -11.86
CA VAL A 521 46.20 7.23 -11.52
C VAL A 521 46.52 7.78 -10.12
N MET A 522 46.00 8.98 -9.81
CA MET A 522 46.15 9.57 -8.49
C MET A 522 45.41 8.76 -7.41
N ALA A 523 44.20 8.30 -7.71
CA ALA A 523 43.39 7.50 -6.80
C ALA A 523 44.04 6.15 -6.51
N ASP A 524 44.60 5.47 -7.52
CA ASP A 524 45.34 4.21 -7.32
C ASP A 524 46.61 4.40 -6.50
N TYR A 525 47.32 5.51 -6.68
CA TYR A 525 48.44 5.87 -5.82
C TYR A 525 47.98 6.10 -4.38
N VAL A 526 46.93 6.89 -4.18
CA VAL A 526 46.37 7.16 -2.85
C VAL A 526 45.88 5.87 -2.19
N ARG A 527 45.17 4.98 -2.88
CA ARG A 527 44.71 3.69 -2.33
C ARG A 527 45.87 2.82 -1.82
N LYS A 528 47.01 2.82 -2.53
CA LYS A 528 48.22 2.05 -2.14
C LYS A 528 48.98 2.67 -0.96
N HIS A 529 48.89 3.99 -0.80
CA HIS A 529 49.62 4.76 0.20
C HIS A 529 48.71 5.45 1.22
N ARG A 530 47.49 4.94 1.37
CA ARG A 530 46.42 5.53 2.19
C ARG A 530 46.83 5.58 3.65
N GLU A 531 46.81 6.76 4.26
CA GLU A 531 47.12 6.95 5.68
C GLU A 531 45.97 7.67 6.41
N PRO A 532 44.93 6.93 6.83
CA PRO A 532 43.75 7.51 7.46
C PRO A 532 44.05 8.04 8.87
N VAL A 533 43.44 9.16 9.24
CA VAL A 533 43.48 9.66 10.62
C VAL A 533 42.38 9.04 11.47
N GLY A 534 42.68 8.78 12.74
CA GLY A 534 41.72 8.31 13.74
C GLY A 534 40.71 9.40 14.15
N GLN A 535 39.63 8.97 14.81
CA GLN A 535 38.59 9.88 15.34
C GLN A 535 39.07 10.77 16.49
N ASP A 536 40.22 10.44 17.08
CA ASP A 536 40.91 11.20 18.12
C ASP A 536 41.62 12.45 17.58
N ASN A 537 41.71 12.62 16.25
CA ASN A 537 42.27 13.83 15.65
C ASN A 537 41.31 15.04 15.81
N VAL A 538 41.80 16.09 16.48
CA VAL A 538 41.02 17.32 16.77
C VAL A 538 40.46 18.02 15.52
N PHE A 539 41.18 17.99 14.39
CA PHE A 539 40.73 18.63 13.15
C PHE A 539 39.64 17.80 12.45
N LYS A 540 39.69 16.46 12.57
CA LYS A 540 38.62 15.59 12.10
C LYS A 540 37.34 15.78 12.93
N ALA A 541 37.47 16.01 14.24
CA ALA A 541 36.35 16.38 15.10
C ALA A 541 35.73 17.73 14.66
N PHE A 542 36.56 18.76 14.40
CA PHE A 542 36.07 20.05 13.87
C PHE A 542 35.40 19.91 12.50
N GLU A 543 35.93 19.07 11.59
CA GLU A 543 35.29 18.77 10.30
C GLU A 543 33.88 18.19 10.50
N THR A 544 33.74 17.25 11.44
CA THR A 544 32.46 16.62 11.76
C THR A 544 31.47 17.62 12.34
N MET A 545 31.91 18.45 13.30
CA MET A 545 31.10 19.53 13.86
C MET A 545 30.65 20.54 12.80
N ALA A 546 31.55 20.91 11.87
CA ALA A 546 31.22 21.81 10.77
C ALA A 546 30.18 21.19 9.83
N SER A 547 30.34 19.90 9.49
CA SER A 547 29.37 19.16 8.70
C SER A 547 27.99 19.10 9.40
N ASP A 548 27.96 18.78 10.69
CA ASP A 548 26.72 18.73 11.47
C ASP A 548 26.03 20.10 11.52
N GLN A 549 26.80 21.18 11.62
CA GLN A 549 26.28 22.55 11.57
C GLN A 549 25.70 22.91 10.18
N ILE A 550 26.34 22.46 9.10
CA ILE A 550 25.80 22.64 7.73
C ILE A 550 24.49 21.87 7.58
N VAL A 551 24.45 20.61 8.03
CA VAL A 551 23.22 19.79 8.02
C VAL A 551 22.12 20.46 8.83
N ALA A 552 22.41 20.93 10.04
CA ALA A 552 21.45 21.63 10.89
C ALA A 552 20.93 22.93 10.23
N SER A 553 21.81 23.69 9.58
CA SER A 553 21.44 24.94 8.89
C SER A 553 20.55 24.68 7.67
N LEU A 554 20.84 23.64 6.89
CA LEU A 554 20.02 23.23 5.74
C LEU A 554 18.68 22.66 6.17
N ASN A 555 18.63 21.91 7.28
CA ASN A 555 17.37 21.45 7.88
C ASN A 555 16.53 22.64 8.37
N ALA A 556 17.13 23.61 9.07
CA ALA A 556 16.42 24.81 9.52
C ALA A 556 15.84 25.62 8.34
N TRP A 557 16.59 25.74 7.24
CA TRP A 557 16.09 26.36 6.01
C TRP A 557 14.92 25.58 5.40
N ARG A 558 15.02 24.24 5.31
CA ARG A 558 13.94 23.37 4.85
C ARG A 558 12.69 23.59 5.70
N ASP A 559 12.81 23.52 7.02
CA ASP A 559 11.66 23.63 7.93
C ASP A 559 10.99 25.02 7.85
N PHE A 560 11.79 26.08 7.67
CA PHE A 560 11.27 27.44 7.41
C PHE A 560 10.55 27.54 6.06
N ARG A 561 11.14 27.00 4.99
CA ARG A 561 10.54 26.96 3.65
C ARG A 561 9.21 26.21 3.66
N ASP A 562 9.19 25.04 4.29
CA ASP A 562 8.06 24.13 4.30
C ASP A 562 6.88 24.71 5.09
N SER A 563 7.16 25.24 6.29
CA SER A 563 6.14 25.95 7.10
C SER A 563 5.61 27.22 6.42
N SER A 564 6.47 27.98 5.74
CA SER A 564 6.05 29.16 4.97
C SER A 564 5.17 28.78 3.78
N THR A 565 5.52 27.70 3.08
CA THR A 565 4.78 27.17 1.93
C THR A 565 3.39 26.73 2.35
N GLU A 566 3.28 25.94 3.42
CA GLU A 566 1.99 25.51 3.97
C GLU A 566 1.15 26.72 4.41
N ARG A 567 1.74 27.67 5.14
CA ARG A 567 1.02 28.86 5.60
C ARG A 567 0.48 29.68 4.43
N LEU A 568 1.30 29.97 3.43
CA LEU A 568 0.88 30.70 2.24
C LEU A 568 -0.22 29.96 1.49
N PHE A 569 -0.10 28.64 1.36
CA PHE A 569 -1.15 27.81 0.76
C PHE A 569 -2.48 27.98 1.50
N MET A 570 -2.48 27.84 2.84
CA MET A 570 -3.67 27.98 3.66
C MET A 570 -4.27 29.39 3.58
N ASP A 571 -3.41 30.42 3.58
CA ASP A 571 -3.81 31.84 3.56
C ASP A 571 -4.33 32.28 2.18
N ILE A 572 -3.84 31.70 1.08
CA ILE A 572 -4.29 32.01 -0.29
C ILE A 572 -5.59 31.25 -0.57
N TYR A 573 -5.56 29.92 -0.45
CA TYR A 573 -6.68 29.05 -0.86
C TYR A 573 -7.79 28.95 0.20
N GLY A 574 -7.53 29.44 1.41
CA GLY A 574 -8.54 29.60 2.47
C GLY A 574 -9.39 30.86 2.35
N GLN A 575 -9.11 31.77 1.41
CA GLN A 575 -9.83 33.04 1.29
C GLN A 575 -11.28 32.83 0.83
N PRO A 576 -12.29 33.31 1.59
CA PRO A 576 -13.69 33.17 1.21
C PRO A 576 -14.03 33.79 -0.15
N LEU A 577 -13.43 34.93 -0.48
CA LEU A 577 -13.66 35.61 -1.76
C LEU A 577 -13.09 34.83 -2.93
N LEU A 578 -11.90 34.23 -2.78
CA LEU A 578 -11.31 33.39 -3.81
C LEU A 578 -12.16 32.13 -4.03
N GLN A 579 -12.53 31.46 -2.94
CA GLN A 579 -13.43 30.30 -2.98
C GLN A 579 -14.77 30.63 -3.64
N ALA A 580 -15.35 31.80 -3.34
CA ALA A 580 -16.58 32.26 -3.99
C ALA A 580 -16.38 32.55 -5.48
N ALA A 581 -15.26 33.18 -5.86
CA ALA A 581 -14.94 33.51 -7.24
C ALA A 581 -14.81 32.27 -8.14
N VAL A 582 -14.33 31.15 -7.58
CA VAL A 582 -14.26 29.86 -8.30
C VAL A 582 -15.50 28.96 -8.07
N GLY A 583 -16.55 29.48 -7.43
CA GLY A 583 -17.84 28.80 -7.29
C GLY A 583 -17.94 27.76 -6.16
N LEU A 584 -17.06 27.82 -5.14
CA LEU A 584 -16.97 26.85 -4.04
C LEU A 584 -17.52 27.35 -2.69
N TYR A 585 -18.03 28.59 -2.62
CA TYR A 585 -18.60 29.16 -1.39
C TYR A 585 -20.11 28.92 -1.31
N GLY A 586 -20.61 28.47 -0.15
CA GLY A 586 -22.04 28.28 0.12
C GLY A 586 -22.47 26.81 0.25
N ASP A 587 -21.84 25.88 -0.48
CA ASP A 587 -22.06 24.43 -0.31
C ASP A 587 -20.90 23.59 -0.88
N ALA A 588 -19.78 23.51 -0.13
CA ALA A 588 -18.57 22.83 -0.60
C ALA A 588 -18.75 21.31 -0.78
N HIS A 589 -19.78 20.70 -0.16
CA HIS A 589 -20.08 19.27 -0.30
C HIS A 589 -20.47 18.89 -1.73
N VAL A 590 -20.94 19.84 -2.55
CA VAL A 590 -21.35 19.59 -3.94
C VAL A 590 -20.16 19.17 -4.83
N TYR A 591 -18.92 19.56 -4.49
CA TYR A 591 -17.77 19.39 -5.38
C TYR A 591 -16.81 18.25 -4.99
N ARG A 592 -16.75 17.87 -3.71
CA ARG A 592 -16.09 16.61 -3.32
C ARG A 592 -17.13 15.51 -3.29
N ARG A 593 -17.31 14.84 -4.43
CA ARG A 593 -18.16 13.64 -4.54
C ARG A 593 -17.70 12.62 -3.52
N ARG A 594 -18.64 12.11 -2.71
CA ARG A 594 -18.42 11.02 -1.75
C ARG A 594 -19.28 9.83 -2.17
N PRO A 595 -18.76 8.92 -2.99
CA PRO A 595 -19.56 7.85 -3.58
C PRO A 595 -20.33 7.01 -2.54
N GLY A 596 -19.71 6.75 -1.38
CA GLY A 596 -20.35 6.03 -0.26
C GLY A 596 -21.57 6.74 0.34
N ALA A 597 -21.64 8.06 0.27
CA ALA A 597 -22.74 8.85 0.84
C ALA A 597 -23.89 9.10 -0.15
N GLU A 598 -23.80 8.60 -1.39
CA GLU A 598 -24.82 8.84 -2.42
C GLU A 598 -26.12 8.09 -2.12
N PRO A 599 -27.30 8.67 -2.36
CA PRO A 599 -28.58 8.02 -2.07
C PRO A 599 -28.78 6.68 -2.79
N GLU A 600 -28.29 6.56 -4.03
CA GLU A 600 -28.32 5.32 -4.80
C GLU A 600 -27.48 4.23 -4.15
N HIS A 601 -26.31 4.62 -3.63
CA HIS A 601 -25.40 3.72 -2.94
C HIS A 601 -25.99 3.21 -1.63
N ARG A 602 -26.57 4.09 -0.81
CA ARG A 602 -27.25 3.67 0.43
C ARG A 602 -28.39 2.68 0.16
N ARG A 603 -29.13 2.83 -0.94
CA ARG A 603 -30.14 1.85 -1.37
C ARG A 603 -29.51 0.52 -1.79
N PHE A 604 -28.36 0.53 -2.46
CA PHE A 604 -27.60 -0.68 -2.78
C PHE A 604 -27.19 -1.43 -1.50
N ILE A 605 -26.65 -0.73 -0.50
CA ILE A 605 -26.28 -1.32 0.80
C ILE A 605 -27.49 -1.98 1.46
N GLN A 606 -28.61 -1.25 1.56
CA GLN A 606 -29.84 -1.78 2.14
C GLN A 606 -30.34 -3.04 1.39
N HIS A 607 -30.24 -3.05 0.07
CA HIS A 607 -30.61 -4.21 -0.74
C HIS A 607 -29.69 -5.42 -0.48
N GLN A 608 -28.38 -5.23 -0.32
CA GLN A 608 -27.45 -6.31 0.03
C GLN A 608 -27.76 -6.88 1.42
N GLN A 609 -28.01 -6.00 2.41
CA GLN A 609 -28.42 -6.43 3.75
C GLN A 609 -29.71 -7.26 3.71
N ASP A 610 -30.74 -6.81 2.98
CA ASP A 610 -31.99 -7.56 2.86
C ASP A 610 -31.83 -8.89 2.13
N LYS A 611 -30.93 -8.96 1.13
CA LYS A 611 -30.57 -10.22 0.45
C LYS A 611 -29.90 -11.21 1.41
N LEU A 612 -28.97 -10.74 2.24
CA LEU A 612 -28.31 -11.56 3.26
C LEU A 612 -29.30 -12.02 4.34
N ARG A 613 -30.21 -11.16 4.80
CA ARG A 613 -31.29 -11.53 5.75
C ARG A 613 -32.11 -12.71 5.28
N LYS A 614 -32.48 -12.72 3.99
CA LYS A 614 -33.25 -13.83 3.38
C LYS A 614 -32.50 -15.16 3.37
N LYS A 615 -31.17 -15.12 3.41
CA LYS A 615 -30.31 -16.31 3.39
C LYS A 615 -29.95 -16.86 4.77
N ILE A 616 -30.29 -16.16 5.86
CA ILE A 616 -29.95 -16.60 7.23
C ILE A 616 -30.44 -18.02 7.51
N ALA A 617 -31.68 -18.33 7.09
CA ALA A 617 -32.31 -19.64 7.26
C ALA A 617 -32.14 -20.59 6.05
N GLN A 618 -31.35 -20.21 5.04
CA GLN A 618 -31.10 -21.02 3.84
C GLN A 618 -29.70 -21.65 3.91
N GLY A 619 -29.60 -22.92 3.52
CA GLY A 619 -28.34 -23.68 3.52
C GLY A 619 -28.56 -25.11 4.01
N GLY A 620 -27.48 -25.78 4.36
CA GLY A 620 -27.51 -27.10 4.98
C GLY A 620 -26.40 -27.28 6.01
N PRO A 621 -25.96 -28.53 6.24
CA PRO A 621 -25.01 -28.83 7.32
C PRO A 621 -23.65 -28.15 7.19
N HIS A 622 -23.14 -27.97 5.96
CA HIS A 622 -21.85 -27.32 5.73
C HIS A 622 -21.89 -25.83 6.10
N GLU A 623 -22.98 -25.13 5.76
CA GLU A 623 -23.21 -23.75 6.17
C GLU A 623 -23.34 -23.63 7.70
N ALA A 624 -24.01 -24.60 8.35
CA ALA A 624 -24.13 -24.65 9.81
C ALA A 624 -22.77 -24.83 10.50
N VAL A 625 -21.95 -25.77 10.01
CA VAL A 625 -20.59 -26.01 10.53
C VAL A 625 -19.70 -24.79 10.31
N MET A 626 -19.71 -24.19 9.12
CA MET A 626 -18.88 -23.02 8.85
C MET A 626 -19.29 -21.82 9.71
N ARG A 627 -20.60 -21.60 9.88
CA ARG A 627 -21.13 -20.58 10.78
C ARG A 627 -20.70 -20.82 12.23
N ALA A 628 -20.72 -22.07 12.69
CA ALA A 628 -20.20 -22.44 14.00
C ALA A 628 -18.70 -22.16 14.15
N VAL A 629 -17.86 -22.54 13.17
CA VAL A 629 -16.42 -22.26 13.17
C VAL A 629 -16.18 -20.74 13.32
N ILE A 630 -16.81 -19.93 12.47
CA ILE A 630 -16.64 -18.48 12.48
C ILE A 630 -17.11 -17.87 13.81
N TYR A 631 -18.23 -18.33 14.37
CA TYR A 631 -18.75 -17.84 15.64
C TYR A 631 -17.83 -18.17 16.83
N VAL A 632 -17.38 -19.41 16.94
CA VAL A 632 -16.51 -19.87 18.03
C VAL A 632 -15.18 -19.11 18.02
N LEU A 633 -14.60 -18.92 16.83
CA LEU A 633 -13.39 -18.12 16.64
C LEU A 633 -13.62 -16.61 16.84
N GLY A 634 -14.87 -16.17 16.98
CA GLY A 634 -15.25 -14.86 17.48
C GLY A 634 -15.72 -13.83 16.48
N GLY A 635 -16.24 -14.27 15.33
CA GLY A 635 -16.82 -13.36 14.33
C GLY A 635 -15.79 -12.45 13.65
N ALA A 636 -14.51 -12.63 13.95
CA ALA A 636 -13.37 -12.28 13.11
C ALA A 636 -12.54 -13.56 13.03
N PRO A 637 -12.31 -14.16 11.84
CA PRO A 637 -11.38 -15.27 11.68
C PRO A 637 -9.91 -14.92 12.01
N ALA A 638 -9.64 -13.77 12.61
CA ALA A 638 -8.35 -13.11 12.57
C ALA A 638 -7.85 -12.80 13.98
N THR A 639 -7.10 -13.75 14.53
CA THR A 639 -6.15 -13.45 15.60
C THR A 639 -4.72 -13.72 15.14
N ASP A 640 -4.49 -14.69 14.23
CA ASP A 640 -3.20 -14.95 13.56
C ASP A 640 -3.28 -16.17 12.61
N GLU A 641 -2.13 -16.57 12.05
CA GLU A 641 -1.88 -17.75 11.18
C GLU A 641 -2.51 -19.07 11.69
N ARG A 642 -2.72 -19.23 13.01
CA ARG A 642 -3.29 -20.45 13.60
C ARG A 642 -4.73 -20.69 13.15
N ASN A 643 -5.55 -19.65 13.14
CA ASN A 643 -6.95 -19.75 12.70
C ASN A 643 -7.05 -20.09 11.21
N PHE A 644 -6.05 -19.72 10.40
CA PHE A 644 -5.97 -20.16 9.02
C PHE A 644 -5.68 -21.65 8.90
N LYS A 645 -4.75 -22.19 9.70
CA LYS A 645 -4.53 -23.65 9.77
C LYS A 645 -5.84 -24.38 10.11
N ARG A 646 -6.65 -23.84 11.03
CA ARG A 646 -8.01 -24.35 11.34
C ARG A 646 -8.95 -24.32 10.13
N LEU A 647 -9.04 -23.17 9.44
CA LEU A 647 -9.88 -23.03 8.25
C LEU A 647 -9.43 -23.95 7.09
N ARG A 648 -8.13 -24.14 6.91
CA ARG A 648 -7.57 -25.02 5.88
C ARG A 648 -7.83 -26.49 6.20
N ALA A 649 -7.70 -26.90 7.46
CA ALA A 649 -8.09 -28.23 7.92
C ALA A 649 -9.60 -28.46 7.71
N SER A 650 -10.43 -27.45 8.00
CA SER A 650 -11.87 -27.50 7.76
C SER A 650 -12.23 -27.71 6.28
N ARG A 651 -11.52 -27.04 5.36
CA ARG A 651 -11.68 -27.26 3.90
C ARG A 651 -11.37 -28.70 3.49
N ALA A 652 -10.26 -29.25 3.99
CA ALA A 652 -9.80 -30.58 3.62
C ALA A 652 -10.82 -31.68 3.98
N GLU A 653 -11.62 -31.46 5.02
CA GLU A 653 -12.59 -32.44 5.53
C GLU A 653 -14.04 -32.19 5.10
N LEU A 654 -14.48 -30.93 4.99
CA LEU A 654 -15.90 -30.60 4.68
C LEU A 654 -16.27 -30.78 3.20
N LYS A 655 -15.37 -30.44 2.28
CA LYS A 655 -15.59 -30.63 0.84
C LYS A 655 -14.25 -30.84 0.10
N PRO A 656 -13.70 -32.06 0.10
CA PRO A 656 -12.43 -32.37 -0.58
C PRO A 656 -12.46 -32.06 -2.09
N SER A 657 -13.65 -32.09 -2.71
CA SER A 657 -13.87 -31.82 -4.14
C SER A 657 -14.28 -30.38 -4.47
N SER A 658 -14.42 -29.50 -3.47
CA SER A 658 -14.79 -28.10 -3.73
C SER A 658 -13.61 -27.26 -4.18
N SER A 659 -13.87 -26.36 -5.12
CA SER A 659 -12.89 -25.35 -5.51
C SER A 659 -12.60 -24.41 -4.34
N LEU A 660 -11.38 -23.85 -4.28
CA LEU A 660 -11.02 -22.86 -3.26
C LEU A 660 -11.95 -21.64 -3.31
N SER A 661 -12.42 -21.27 -4.50
CA SER A 661 -13.36 -20.17 -4.72
C SER A 661 -14.74 -20.43 -4.11
N GLU A 662 -15.28 -21.64 -4.22
CA GLU A 662 -16.55 -22.02 -3.58
C GLU A 662 -16.44 -22.02 -2.06
N PHE A 663 -15.33 -22.54 -1.52
CA PHE A 663 -15.05 -22.50 -0.09
C PHE A 663 -14.96 -21.05 0.41
N LYS A 664 -14.20 -20.19 -0.27
CA LYS A 664 -14.11 -18.75 0.03
C LYS A 664 -15.48 -18.08 0.05
N ARG A 665 -16.32 -18.36 -0.94
CA ARG A 665 -17.67 -17.81 -1.02
C ARG A 665 -18.52 -18.22 0.20
N MET A 666 -18.45 -19.49 0.59
CA MET A 666 -19.18 -20.01 1.76
C MET A 666 -18.70 -19.35 3.06
N VAL A 667 -17.39 -19.24 3.27
CA VAL A 667 -16.81 -18.57 4.45
C VAL A 667 -17.29 -17.12 4.53
N ARG A 668 -17.18 -16.37 3.43
CA ARG A 668 -17.60 -14.95 3.36
C ARG A 668 -19.09 -14.78 3.63
N GLU A 669 -19.93 -15.61 3.02
CA GLU A 669 -21.38 -15.52 3.19
C GLU A 669 -21.82 -15.82 4.63
N GLN A 670 -21.28 -16.87 5.26
CA GLN A 670 -21.60 -17.19 6.65
C GLN A 670 -21.05 -16.14 7.63
N PHE A 671 -19.87 -15.57 7.34
CA PHE A 671 -19.33 -14.44 8.10
C PHE A 671 -20.29 -13.23 8.08
N PHE A 672 -20.82 -12.88 6.91
CA PHE A 672 -21.74 -11.75 6.78
C PHE A 672 -23.07 -11.98 7.45
N ILE A 673 -23.61 -13.20 7.40
CA ILE A 673 -24.83 -13.57 8.13
C ILE A 673 -24.65 -13.34 9.64
N LEU A 674 -23.51 -13.78 10.20
CA LEU A 674 -23.19 -13.56 11.61
C LEU A 674 -22.98 -12.09 11.97
N LYS A 675 -22.38 -11.30 11.07
CA LYS A 675 -22.14 -9.87 11.30
C LYS A 675 -23.43 -9.06 11.24
N LEU A 676 -24.34 -9.42 10.35
CA LEU A 676 -25.61 -8.74 10.14
C LEU A 676 -26.59 -8.94 11.29
N ASP A 677 -26.80 -10.18 11.71
CA ASP A 677 -27.64 -10.52 12.86
C ASP A 677 -27.14 -11.82 13.49
N ARG A 678 -26.25 -11.68 14.47
CA ARG A 678 -25.63 -12.81 15.16
C ARG A 678 -26.64 -13.69 15.88
N GLU A 679 -27.66 -13.11 16.49
CA GLU A 679 -28.63 -13.88 17.28
C GLU A 679 -29.52 -14.73 16.36
N GLN A 680 -30.02 -14.12 15.27
CA GLN A 680 -30.82 -14.83 14.28
C GLN A 680 -29.99 -15.88 13.50
N ALA A 681 -28.72 -15.59 13.24
CA ALA A 681 -27.80 -16.53 12.61
C ALA A 681 -27.56 -17.79 13.45
N LEU A 682 -27.46 -17.65 14.77
CA LEU A 682 -27.25 -18.80 15.66
C LEU A 682 -28.53 -19.59 15.91
N SER A 683 -29.68 -18.92 16.06
CA SER A 683 -30.96 -19.59 16.29
C SER A 683 -31.44 -20.44 15.11
N THR A 684 -30.87 -20.23 13.92
CA THR A 684 -31.16 -21.01 12.70
C THR A 684 -30.23 -22.22 12.51
N LEU A 685 -29.19 -22.40 13.34
CA LEU A 685 -28.33 -23.60 13.27
C LEU A 685 -29.12 -24.91 13.39
N PRO A 686 -30.11 -25.07 14.29
CA PRO A 686 -30.91 -26.29 14.36
C PRO A 686 -31.71 -26.55 13.08
N VAL A 687 -32.22 -25.48 12.45
CA VAL A 687 -33.00 -25.57 11.20
C VAL A 687 -32.13 -26.02 10.02
N LEU A 688 -30.88 -25.55 9.95
CA LEU A 688 -29.94 -25.96 8.90
C LEU A 688 -29.48 -27.42 9.01
N LEU A 689 -29.64 -28.03 10.18
CA LEU A 689 -29.31 -29.41 10.48
C LEU A 689 -30.55 -30.32 10.51
N GLU A 690 -31.74 -29.78 10.21
CA GLU A 690 -32.99 -30.53 10.23
C GLU A 690 -32.95 -31.64 9.15
N GLY A 691 -33.22 -32.88 9.58
CA GLY A 691 -33.17 -34.06 8.70
C GLY A 691 -31.86 -34.86 8.75
N GLU A 692 -30.83 -34.35 9.43
CA GLU A 692 -29.60 -35.11 9.70
C GLU A 692 -29.81 -36.14 10.83
N ASP A 693 -29.13 -37.29 10.75
CA ASP A 693 -29.20 -38.30 11.81
C ASP A 693 -28.24 -37.99 12.97
N ASN A 694 -28.39 -38.72 14.09
CA ASN A 694 -27.55 -38.52 15.26
C ASN A 694 -26.06 -38.78 14.98
N VAL A 695 -25.73 -39.65 14.01
CA VAL A 695 -24.36 -40.00 13.65
C VAL A 695 -23.69 -38.85 12.90
N ALA A 696 -24.42 -38.21 11.99
CA ALA A 696 -23.97 -37.04 11.24
C ALA A 696 -23.74 -35.85 12.18
N ILE A 697 -24.67 -35.58 13.10
CA ILE A 697 -24.51 -34.51 14.10
C ILE A 697 -23.27 -34.74 14.99
N ASP A 698 -23.05 -35.98 15.44
CA ASP A 698 -21.84 -36.35 16.19
C ASP A 698 -20.56 -36.19 15.33
N GLY A 699 -20.65 -36.50 14.04
CA GLY A 699 -19.59 -36.29 13.07
C GLY A 699 -19.21 -34.81 12.92
N TYR A 700 -20.20 -33.92 12.82
CA TYR A 700 -19.96 -32.47 12.73
C TYR A 700 -19.35 -31.91 14.01
N ILE A 701 -19.79 -32.36 15.19
CA ILE A 701 -19.20 -31.93 16.47
C ILE A 701 -17.75 -32.41 16.57
N LYS A 702 -17.46 -33.67 16.24
CA LYS A 702 -16.08 -34.20 16.21
C LYS A 702 -15.20 -33.45 15.22
N HIS A 703 -15.75 -33.08 14.06
CA HIS A 703 -15.04 -32.26 13.09
C HIS A 703 -14.68 -30.89 13.70
N LEU A 704 -15.61 -30.22 14.37
CA LEU A 704 -15.34 -28.96 15.08
C LEU A 704 -14.25 -29.15 16.17
N GLU A 705 -14.28 -30.24 16.94
CA GLU A 705 -13.25 -30.56 17.93
C GLU A 705 -11.86 -30.75 17.27
N HIS A 706 -11.81 -31.44 16.13
CA HIS A 706 -10.59 -31.63 15.36
C HIS A 706 -10.04 -30.29 14.83
N VAL A 707 -10.91 -29.48 14.23
CA VAL A 707 -10.56 -28.14 13.71
C VAL A 707 -10.03 -27.24 14.83
N PHE A 708 -10.63 -27.25 16.01
CA PHE A 708 -10.20 -26.39 17.11
C PHE A 708 -8.92 -26.88 17.80
N SER A 709 -8.70 -28.20 17.87
CA SER A 709 -7.47 -28.80 18.43
C SER A 709 -6.24 -28.63 17.54
N ALA A 710 -6.40 -28.37 16.25
CA ALA A 710 -5.31 -28.24 15.27
C ALA A 710 -4.33 -27.07 15.53
N SER A 711 -4.56 -26.21 16.54
CA SER A 711 -3.74 -25.01 16.79
C SER A 711 -3.52 -24.67 18.26
N GLY A 712 -3.76 -25.64 19.15
CA GLY A 712 -3.66 -25.46 20.60
C GLY A 712 -5.02 -25.25 21.28
N GLU A 713 -4.99 -25.04 22.59
CA GLU A 713 -6.20 -24.90 23.43
C GLU A 713 -7.03 -23.66 23.06
N LEU A 714 -8.36 -23.78 23.20
CA LEU A 714 -9.28 -22.67 23.02
C LEU A 714 -9.17 -21.72 24.21
N THR A 715 -9.23 -20.41 23.95
CA THR A 715 -9.44 -19.41 25.02
C THR A 715 -10.76 -19.67 25.74
N GLU A 716 -10.88 -19.27 27.00
CA GLU A 716 -12.09 -19.45 27.82
C GLU A 716 -13.39 -19.01 27.08
N HIS A 717 -13.38 -17.81 26.49
CA HIS A 717 -14.51 -17.32 25.70
C HIS A 717 -14.84 -18.14 24.45
N ALA A 718 -13.83 -18.71 23.79
CA ALA A 718 -14.05 -19.57 22.62
C ALA A 718 -14.62 -20.93 23.05
N ALA A 719 -14.18 -21.47 24.19
CA ALA A 719 -14.74 -22.68 24.77
C ALA A 719 -16.23 -22.49 25.16
N GLU A 720 -16.58 -21.36 25.78
CA GLU A 720 -17.98 -21.01 26.08
C GLU A 720 -18.86 -20.97 24.82
N ARG A 721 -18.38 -20.29 23.77
CA ARG A 721 -19.08 -20.25 22.47
C ARG A 721 -19.21 -21.63 21.85
N PHE A 722 -18.21 -22.48 22.02
CA PHE A 722 -18.26 -23.83 21.47
C PHE A 722 -19.30 -24.69 22.18
N GLU A 723 -19.41 -24.61 23.51
CA GLU A 723 -20.47 -25.28 24.25
C GLU A 723 -21.87 -24.78 23.84
N GLN A 724 -22.02 -23.47 23.59
CA GLN A 724 -23.26 -22.92 23.04
C GLN A 724 -23.59 -23.52 21.66
N VAL A 725 -22.62 -23.69 20.78
CA VAL A 725 -22.80 -24.34 19.47
C VAL A 725 -23.21 -25.80 19.64
N LYS A 726 -22.55 -26.56 20.52
CA LYS A 726 -22.91 -27.96 20.80
C LYS A 726 -24.36 -28.09 21.27
N ALA A 727 -24.81 -27.18 22.14
CA ALA A 727 -26.19 -27.15 22.60
C ALA A 727 -27.18 -26.90 21.45
N LEU A 728 -26.87 -25.99 20.52
CA LEU A 728 -27.70 -25.72 19.35
C LEU A 728 -27.72 -26.89 18.37
N PHE A 729 -26.58 -27.54 18.10
CA PHE A 729 -26.51 -28.75 17.28
C PHE A 729 -27.31 -29.90 17.92
N GLY A 730 -27.28 -30.01 19.25
CA GLY A 730 -28.06 -30.99 20.01
C GLY A 730 -29.58 -30.82 19.85
N GLN A 731 -30.08 -29.60 19.62
CA GLN A 731 -31.50 -29.33 19.40
C GLN A 731 -32.02 -29.86 18.06
N ALA A 732 -31.15 -30.08 17.08
CA ALA A 732 -31.50 -30.65 15.77
C ALA A 732 -31.67 -32.17 15.79
N ARG A 733 -31.31 -32.84 16.91
CA ARG A 733 -31.34 -34.30 16.99
C ARG A 733 -32.77 -34.82 16.84
N PRO A 734 -33.00 -35.85 16.00
CA PRO A 734 -34.28 -36.54 15.95
C PRO A 734 -34.63 -37.09 17.33
N ALA A 735 -35.88 -36.91 17.76
CA ALA A 735 -36.35 -37.54 18.99
C ALA A 735 -36.12 -39.05 18.90
N LEU A 736 -35.46 -39.62 19.93
CA LEU A 736 -35.33 -41.07 20.07
C LEU A 736 -36.74 -41.68 19.90
N PRO A 737 -36.93 -42.71 19.06
CA PRO A 737 -38.19 -43.41 19.03
C PRO A 737 -38.48 -43.86 20.45
N ALA A 738 -39.59 -43.39 21.02
CA ALA A 738 -40.05 -43.84 22.31
C ALA A 738 -40.07 -45.36 22.26
N THR A 739 -39.18 -45.99 23.01
CA THR A 739 -39.12 -47.44 23.19
C THR A 739 -40.52 -47.87 23.55
N ALA A 740 -41.15 -48.63 22.66
CA ALA A 740 -42.47 -49.21 22.85
C ALA A 740 -42.50 -49.83 24.26
N ALA A 741 -43.33 -49.25 25.12
CA ALA A 741 -43.57 -49.77 26.44
C ALA A 741 -43.94 -51.25 26.31
N SER A 742 -43.18 -52.06 27.04
CA SER A 742 -43.37 -53.48 27.23
C SER A 742 -44.84 -53.84 27.39
N ALA A 743 -45.31 -54.74 26.54
CA ALA A 743 -46.55 -55.46 26.71
C ALA A 743 -46.57 -56.14 28.09
N GLU A 744 -47.54 -55.76 28.93
CA GLU A 744 -48.02 -56.60 30.03
C GLU A 744 -49.26 -57.39 29.55
N PRO A 745 -49.45 -58.63 30.03
CA PRO A 745 -50.43 -59.55 29.49
C PRO A 745 -51.84 -59.34 30.07
N GLU A 746 -52.80 -59.82 29.30
CA GLU A 746 -54.24 -59.80 29.49
C GLU A 746 -54.72 -60.19 30.90
N SER A 747 -55.75 -59.49 31.38
CA SER A 747 -56.81 -60.13 32.14
C SER A 747 -58.18 -59.58 31.75
N GLU A 748 -59.10 -60.53 31.57
CA GLU A 748 -60.50 -60.47 31.16
C GLU A 748 -61.29 -59.41 31.95
N THR A 749 -62.37 -58.78 31.46
CA THR A 749 -63.69 -59.40 31.31
C THR A 749 -64.69 -58.42 30.64
N LYS A 750 -65.58 -58.98 29.78
CA LYS A 750 -67.03 -58.71 29.54
C LYS A 750 -67.64 -57.37 29.99
N ALA A 751 -68.65 -56.78 29.35
CA ALA A 751 -69.45 -56.99 28.14
C ALA A 751 -70.47 -55.81 28.08
N GLU A 752 -71.09 -55.58 26.92
CA GLU A 752 -72.37 -54.86 26.71
C GLU A 752 -72.35 -53.32 26.91
N ALA A 753 -72.93 -52.47 26.05
CA ALA A 753 -73.85 -52.65 24.93
C ALA A 753 -73.81 -51.43 23.97
N ALA A 754 -74.22 -51.67 22.71
CA ALA A 754 -75.14 -50.90 21.83
C ALA A 754 -75.30 -49.39 22.10
N THR A 755 -75.34 -48.44 21.15
CA THR A 755 -75.84 -48.34 19.75
C THR A 755 -75.61 -46.87 19.38
N GLY A 756 -75.16 -46.50 18.17
CA GLY A 756 -76.06 -46.14 17.07
C GLY A 756 -75.87 -44.68 16.60
N THR A 757 -75.55 -44.55 15.31
CA THR A 757 -76.18 -43.65 14.31
C THR A 757 -75.82 -42.15 14.26
N GLU A 758 -75.19 -41.82 13.12
CA GLU A 758 -75.37 -40.68 12.17
C GLU A 758 -75.54 -39.23 12.65
N VAL A 759 -74.67 -38.32 12.17
CA VAL A 759 -74.81 -37.37 11.03
C VAL A 759 -75.57 -36.07 11.38
N ALA A 760 -74.79 -34.99 11.27
CA ALA A 760 -75.09 -33.61 10.88
C ALA A 760 -76.51 -33.05 11.04
N THR A 761 -76.62 -31.90 11.71
CA THR A 761 -77.00 -30.64 11.07
C THR A 761 -76.80 -29.44 12.00
N THR A 762 -76.37 -28.35 11.39
CA THR A 762 -76.20 -26.99 11.89
C THR A 762 -77.53 -26.31 12.22
N THR A 763 -77.58 -25.46 13.25
CA THR A 763 -77.84 -23.98 13.24
C THR A 763 -78.27 -23.47 14.62
N ASP A 764 -78.20 -22.13 14.76
CA ASP A 764 -78.70 -21.25 15.84
C ASP A 764 -77.72 -20.98 16.99
N ALA A 765 -77.57 -19.76 17.53
CA ALA A 765 -77.96 -18.41 17.18
C ALA A 765 -77.22 -17.46 18.17
N GLU A 766 -77.05 -16.20 17.78
CA GLU A 766 -76.71 -14.99 18.57
C GLU A 766 -77.38 -14.89 19.97
N PRO A 767 -77.01 -13.98 20.93
CA PRO A 767 -76.75 -12.54 20.66
C PRO A 767 -75.88 -11.69 21.64
N THR A 768 -75.62 -10.44 21.19
CA THR A 768 -75.59 -9.14 21.95
C THR A 768 -74.53 -8.75 22.99
N ALA A 769 -74.02 -7.51 22.81
CA ALA A 769 -73.87 -6.38 23.78
C ALA A 769 -72.45 -5.75 23.73
N ALA A 770 -72.25 -4.55 23.15
CA ALA A 770 -72.49 -3.19 23.65
C ALA A 770 -71.49 -2.64 24.71
N SER A 771 -70.48 -1.86 24.24
CA SER A 771 -69.83 -0.60 24.76
C SER A 771 -69.40 -0.46 26.25
N PRO A 772 -68.59 0.54 26.71
CA PRO A 772 -68.15 1.78 26.03
C PRO A 772 -66.69 2.31 26.27
N ALA A 773 -66.34 3.30 25.44
CA ALA A 773 -65.54 4.53 25.61
C ALA A 773 -64.45 4.70 26.71
N SER A 774 -63.28 5.22 26.30
CA SER A 774 -62.65 6.44 26.85
C SER A 774 -61.21 6.64 26.32
N ALA A 775 -60.94 7.70 25.54
CA ALA A 775 -59.60 8.26 25.42
C ALA A 775 -59.66 9.78 25.26
N ALA A 776 -59.12 10.46 26.27
CA ALA A 776 -59.10 11.90 26.44
C ALA A 776 -57.93 12.57 25.70
N ALA A 777 -58.12 13.85 25.43
CA ALA A 777 -57.21 14.78 24.78
C ALA A 777 -55.95 15.12 25.59
N ALA A 778 -54.86 15.49 24.89
CA ALA A 778 -53.84 16.37 25.45
C ALA A 778 -53.19 17.26 24.37
N LYS A 779 -53.09 18.54 24.72
CA LYS A 779 -52.57 19.68 23.95
C LYS A 779 -51.02 19.76 23.99
N LYS A 780 -50.49 20.50 23.00
CA LYS A 780 -49.20 21.22 22.89
C LYS A 780 -48.35 21.38 24.17
N PRO A 781 -47.04 21.63 23.96
CA PRO A 781 -46.50 22.87 24.52
C PRO A 781 -45.64 23.71 23.57
N ALA A 782 -45.51 24.97 23.98
CA ALA A 782 -44.83 26.07 23.33
C ALA A 782 -43.40 26.30 23.88
N ALA A 783 -42.65 27.02 23.05
CA ALA A 783 -41.40 27.78 23.21
C ALA A 783 -40.84 28.14 24.62
N ARG A 784 -39.50 27.97 24.72
CA ARG A 784 -38.38 28.83 25.26
C ARG A 784 -38.46 29.39 26.71
N PRO A 785 -37.32 29.61 27.43
CA PRO A 785 -36.25 30.53 27.00
C PRO A 785 -34.80 30.21 27.46
N ALA A 786 -33.91 31.12 27.05
CA ALA A 786 -32.47 31.18 27.27
C ALA A 786 -32.04 31.72 28.65
N ASN A 787 -30.85 31.31 29.15
CA ASN A 787 -29.75 32.18 29.61
C ASN A 787 -28.66 31.38 30.35
N GLY A 788 -27.38 31.76 30.19
CA GLY A 788 -26.31 31.33 31.09
C GLY A 788 -24.88 31.60 30.59
N ARG A 789 -24.34 32.78 30.92
CA ARG A 789 -22.93 33.21 30.73
C ARG A 789 -21.98 32.64 31.79
N ARG A 790 -20.66 32.74 31.48
CA ARG A 790 -19.41 32.61 32.30
C ARG A 790 -18.77 31.21 32.27
N GLY A 791 -17.46 31.03 32.17
CA GLY A 791 -16.32 31.95 32.14
C GLY A 791 -15.00 31.15 32.14
N THR A 792 -13.97 31.75 31.55
CA THR A 792 -12.51 31.54 31.68
C THR A 792 -11.96 30.52 32.69
N SER A 793 -11.01 29.69 32.24
CA SER A 793 -9.86 29.24 33.05
C SER A 793 -8.67 28.84 32.17
N ARG A 794 -7.49 29.31 32.60
CA ARG A 794 -6.13 29.08 32.11
C ARG A 794 -5.46 27.98 32.96
N LYS A 795 -4.33 27.45 32.46
CA LYS A 795 -3.33 26.54 33.07
C LYS A 795 -3.67 25.06 32.81
N ARG A 796 -2.78 24.21 32.30
CA ARG A 796 -1.31 24.17 32.28
C ARG A 796 -0.82 23.57 30.97
#